data_AF-W7QIJ5-F1
#
_entry.id   AF-W7QIJ5-F1
#
_cell.length_a   1.000
_cell.length_b   1.000
_cell.length_c   1.000
_cell.angle_alpha   90.00
_cell.angle_beta   90.00
_cell.angle_gamma   90.00
#
_symmetry.space_group_name_H-M   'P 1'
#
loop_
_entity.id
_entity.type
_entity.pdbx_description
1 polymer ?
#
loop_
_entity_poly.entity_id
_entity_poly.type
_entity_poly.pdbx_seq_one_letter_code
_entity_poly.pdbx_strand_id
1 'polypeptide(L)'
;MKFIKTKTIFFILTVGLLTACSQDSKKTPAEKTITNQLDTILIYSKTTGWRHDSIETGVATVSKLAKDKGLKVIATEDASVFNDEQLAKMAAVVFVNTTGDVLDDDGQLAFERYIQAGGGFVGIHSATDTEHKGDWYWYRRMIGGVFLSHPDDPSNVQQARIKVVNDAHPATQNLPAEFLIADEWYDFKDLSDRRKDLLVLDESSYQQGKQGFYHPLAWYHEFDGGRVFYTGIGHTKAVYQHPLYLEHLSGGLDYALAQRKPLDYSKAKPDMRRFEQKVVTDNLVEPVSFSLSPDLTTALITQRRGKLLWVDIESGERHIMVELDLFAKEHKRSEFGFLSAIFDPKFEQNQLVYLMYDLVDASKQHDLIQRISQVKVVDKKLDMASEQVLLDIPMDDTCCHTGGNLEFDRHGNLFITIGDNTNPFESNGTGPISNVADRAHHDALRTSANTQDLRGKILRITPNKQGGYTIPQGNLFADSSKGRAEIYVMGTRNPYTMAVDPQSDTIYFADIGPDARKDSDEFGPRGYCEINKVTEPGNFGWPTMIANNLPYRMYDYAQKKTGKLFNPLAPQNFSPRNTGLTELPQAQPAVLYYPYAPSAEFPELGQGGRNSLVAGIYPSGDGYAYPKYFERKLFIGDFMRHWLKVVTLDKFDRVVKIDNFAEHVEFAGLLDMQIDAKGRLWVLEYGVKWWPEESPEAKLSFFDFNHAPIEQIIAKLSVGKEQEVEPQSDKVVDHQTQVAISEGKDAAKENRCIGCHQEKQTSVGPSFMQVANKYSQVEEGKNKIAEVIAKGSSGQWGEHQMPPHDFLPQDTRELIAEYILSLAE
;
A
#
# COMPACT_ATOMS: atom_id res chain seq x y z
N MET A 1 16.94 20.35 67.53
CA MET A 1 17.68 21.63 67.61
C MET A 1 17.98 22.07 66.17
N LYS A 2 17.28 23.08 65.63
CA LYS A 2 17.66 24.52 65.63
C LYS A 2 19.00 24.76 64.91
N PHE A 3 19.04 25.26 63.67
CA PHE A 3 19.07 26.69 63.34
C PHE A 3 19.40 26.99 61.87
N ILE A 4 18.71 28.03 61.41
CA ILE A 4 18.87 28.91 60.24
C ILE A 4 20.31 29.46 60.08
N LYS A 5 20.75 29.73 58.83
CA LYS A 5 21.42 31.00 58.46
C LYS A 5 21.54 31.26 56.95
N THR A 6 20.93 32.37 56.57
CA THR A 6 21.08 33.19 55.36
C THR A 6 22.49 33.78 55.22
N LYS A 7 22.98 34.05 53.99
CA LYS A 7 23.68 35.31 53.67
C LYS A 7 23.87 35.60 52.16
N THR A 8 23.47 36.83 51.85
CA THR A 8 23.51 37.73 50.70
C THR A 8 24.85 37.95 49.96
N ILE A 9 24.78 37.87 48.62
CA ILE A 9 25.23 38.78 47.53
C ILE A 9 26.58 39.55 47.65
N PHE A 10 27.40 39.45 46.60
CA PHE A 10 28.23 40.55 46.09
C PHE A 10 28.11 40.65 44.56
N PHE A 11 27.80 41.86 44.08
CA PHE A 11 27.63 42.25 42.68
C PHE A 11 28.94 42.91 42.22
N ILE A 12 29.49 42.53 41.06
CA ILE A 12 30.49 43.33 40.35
C ILE A 12 30.03 43.48 38.90
N LEU A 13 29.87 44.74 38.52
CA LEU A 13 29.45 45.23 37.22
C LEU A 13 30.72 45.65 36.44
N THR A 14 30.90 45.17 35.22
CA THR A 14 31.83 45.76 34.26
C THR A 14 31.16 45.82 32.88
N VAL A 15 31.08 47.03 32.35
CA VAL A 15 30.51 47.39 31.05
C VAL A 15 31.63 47.41 30.00
N GLY A 16 31.37 46.86 28.82
CA GLY A 16 32.22 46.98 27.63
C GLY A 16 31.40 46.75 26.36
N LEU A 17 31.40 47.75 25.47
CA LEU A 17 30.51 47.99 24.33
C LEU A 17 30.85 47.21 23.05
N LEU A 18 29.83 47.11 22.17
CA LEU A 18 29.86 47.08 20.68
C LEU A 18 30.12 45.75 19.93
N THR A 19 29.11 45.20 19.27
CA THR A 19 28.72 45.52 17.87
C THR A 19 27.52 44.66 17.44
N ALA A 20 26.55 45.29 16.78
CA ALA A 20 25.36 44.66 16.24
C ALA A 20 25.66 44.02 14.87
N CYS A 21 25.27 42.76 14.70
CA CYS A 21 24.97 42.16 13.40
C CYS A 21 23.54 41.63 13.48
N SER A 22 22.63 42.28 12.74
CA SER A 22 21.25 41.82 12.58
C SER A 22 21.24 40.60 11.66
N GLN A 23 20.99 39.43 12.21
CA GLN A 23 20.44 38.32 11.44
C GLN A 23 18.91 38.40 11.54
N ASP A 24 18.29 38.79 10.43
CA ASP A 24 16.86 38.63 10.20
C ASP A 24 16.51 37.15 10.24
N SER A 25 16.21 36.66 11.45
CA SER A 25 15.46 35.42 11.61
C SER A 25 14.06 35.68 11.07
N LYS A 26 13.81 35.25 9.83
CA LYS A 26 12.45 35.03 9.32
C LYS A 26 11.78 34.05 10.29
N LYS A 27 11.05 34.60 11.25
CA LYS A 27 10.16 33.84 12.12
C LYS A 27 9.17 33.13 11.21
N THR A 28 9.22 31.81 11.22
CA THR A 28 8.12 30.94 10.82
C THR A 28 6.83 31.51 11.40
N PRO A 29 5.74 31.66 10.62
CA PRO A 29 4.48 32.12 11.18
C PRO A 29 4.10 31.17 12.31
N ALA A 30 4.00 31.69 13.52
CA ALA A 30 3.44 30.93 14.63
C ALA A 30 2.02 30.51 14.22
N GLU A 31 1.75 29.20 14.23
CA GLU A 31 0.40 28.67 14.17
C GLU A 31 -0.46 29.43 15.17
N LYS A 32 -1.48 30.15 14.68
CA LYS A 32 -2.50 30.72 15.54
C LYS A 32 -3.13 29.57 16.30
N THR A 33 -2.80 29.42 17.59
CA THR A 33 -3.56 28.57 18.50
C THR A 33 -4.92 29.22 18.70
N ILE A 34 -5.85 28.95 17.79
CA ILE A 34 -7.25 29.33 17.98
C ILE A 34 -7.77 28.37 19.06
N THR A 35 -7.98 28.88 20.27
CA THR A 35 -8.80 28.19 21.27
C THR A 35 -10.26 28.25 20.81
N ASN A 36 -10.60 27.52 19.76
CA ASN A 36 -11.97 27.34 19.30
C ASN A 36 -12.66 26.41 20.29
N GLN A 37 -13.56 26.97 21.09
CA GLN A 37 -14.49 26.16 21.86
C GLN A 37 -15.38 25.40 20.86
N LEU A 38 -15.29 24.07 20.84
CA LEU A 38 -16.13 23.22 19.99
C LEU A 38 -17.58 23.28 20.51
N ASP A 39 -18.37 24.21 19.99
CA ASP A 39 -19.72 24.51 20.46
C ASP A 39 -20.82 24.24 19.41
N THR A 40 -20.44 23.72 18.24
CA THR A 40 -21.33 23.52 17.09
C THR A 40 -21.38 22.05 16.69
N ILE A 41 -22.54 21.53 16.33
CA ILE A 41 -22.66 20.23 15.64
C ILE A 41 -23.04 20.43 14.17
N LEU A 42 -22.48 19.59 13.31
CA LEU A 42 -22.87 19.49 11.91
C LEU A 42 -23.80 18.29 11.74
N ILE A 43 -25.02 18.53 11.28
CA ILE A 43 -25.98 17.51 10.88
C ILE A 43 -25.99 17.47 9.35
N TYR A 44 -25.65 16.31 8.79
CA TYR A 44 -25.56 16.10 7.36
C TYR A 44 -26.53 15.00 6.91
N SER A 45 -27.28 15.26 5.83
CA SER A 45 -28.35 14.37 5.37
C SER A 45 -28.45 14.24 3.85
N LYS A 46 -27.36 14.51 3.12
CA LYS A 46 -27.33 14.32 1.66
C LYS A 46 -27.51 12.84 1.32
N THR A 47 -28.24 12.58 0.25
CA THR A 47 -28.47 11.24 -0.29
C THR A 47 -28.22 11.26 -1.80
N THR A 48 -27.42 10.33 -2.31
CA THR A 48 -27.32 10.03 -3.75
C THR A 48 -27.95 8.69 -4.10
N GLY A 49 -28.32 7.91 -3.08
CA GLY A 49 -29.18 6.72 -3.17
C GLY A 49 -30.61 6.98 -2.68
N TRP A 50 -31.19 6.00 -1.98
CA TRP A 50 -32.54 6.09 -1.44
C TRP A 50 -32.69 7.23 -0.44
N ARG A 51 -33.78 8.00 -0.55
CA ARG A 51 -34.09 9.10 0.37
C ARG A 51 -35.15 8.66 1.39
N HIS A 52 -34.78 8.67 2.66
CA HIS A 52 -35.67 8.27 3.75
C HIS A 52 -36.62 9.40 4.14
N ASP A 53 -37.92 9.11 4.23
CA ASP A 53 -38.95 10.07 4.65
C ASP A 53 -38.72 10.64 6.06
N SER A 54 -37.93 9.96 6.90
CA SER A 54 -37.65 10.36 8.27
C SER A 54 -36.54 11.40 8.41
N ILE A 55 -35.81 11.75 7.35
CA ILE A 55 -34.66 12.67 7.38
C ILE A 55 -35.01 13.96 8.11
N GLU A 56 -36.08 14.66 7.72
CA GLU A 56 -36.44 15.95 8.31
C GLU A 56 -36.80 15.81 9.80
N THR A 57 -37.43 14.69 10.19
CA THR A 57 -37.77 14.40 11.58
C THR A 57 -36.52 14.07 12.40
N GLY A 58 -35.58 13.33 11.84
CA GLY A 58 -34.31 13.00 12.45
C GLY A 58 -33.44 14.24 12.65
N VAL A 59 -33.29 15.07 11.62
CA VAL A 59 -32.57 16.36 11.69
C VAL A 59 -33.17 17.25 12.79
N ALA A 60 -34.50 17.39 12.85
CA ALA A 60 -35.17 18.18 13.88
C ALA A 60 -34.94 17.61 15.29
N THR A 61 -34.95 16.29 15.45
CA THR A 61 -34.76 15.62 16.74
C THR A 61 -33.33 15.77 17.24
N VAL A 62 -32.33 15.48 16.39
CA VAL A 62 -30.91 15.69 16.72
C VAL A 62 -30.63 17.15 17.03
N SER A 63 -31.21 18.08 16.25
CA SER A 63 -31.09 19.53 16.50
C SER A 63 -31.60 19.91 17.88
N LYS A 64 -32.73 19.35 18.30
CA LYS A 64 -33.30 19.60 19.63
C LYS A 64 -32.38 19.05 20.72
N LEU A 65 -31.95 17.80 20.62
CA LEU A 65 -31.03 17.17 21.58
C LEU A 65 -29.73 17.96 21.74
N ALA A 66 -29.18 18.47 20.65
CA ALA A 66 -27.97 19.28 20.68
C ALA A 66 -28.19 20.65 21.33
N LYS A 67 -29.31 21.33 21.03
CA LYS A 67 -29.68 22.61 21.66
C LYS A 67 -29.93 22.45 23.16
N ASP A 68 -30.57 21.37 23.58
CA ASP A 68 -30.78 21.03 25.00
C ASP A 68 -29.44 20.82 25.74
N LYS A 69 -28.39 20.44 25.01
CA LYS A 69 -26.99 20.34 25.49
C LYS A 69 -26.16 21.63 25.29
N GLY A 70 -26.81 22.74 24.93
CA GLY A 70 -26.20 24.06 24.76
C GLY A 70 -25.33 24.21 23.50
N LEU A 71 -25.53 23.39 22.48
CA LEU A 71 -24.77 23.43 21.22
C LEU A 71 -25.50 24.21 20.13
N LYS A 72 -24.73 24.89 19.28
CA LYS A 72 -25.19 25.41 17.99
C LYS A 72 -25.35 24.26 17.01
N VAL A 73 -26.22 24.44 16.03
CA VAL A 73 -26.53 23.41 15.04
C VAL A 73 -26.42 24.01 13.64
N ILE A 74 -25.67 23.32 12.78
CA ILE A 74 -25.67 23.52 11.34
C ILE A 74 -26.25 22.25 10.74
N ALA A 75 -27.40 22.35 10.07
CA ALA A 75 -28.01 21.24 9.35
C ALA A 75 -27.98 21.55 7.85
N THR A 76 -27.41 20.65 7.05
CA THR A 76 -27.22 20.90 5.62
C THR A 76 -27.12 19.61 4.80
N GLU A 77 -27.35 19.72 3.50
CA GLU A 77 -27.05 18.69 2.50
C GLU A 77 -25.94 19.17 1.55
N ASP A 78 -25.43 20.39 1.73
CA ASP A 78 -24.31 20.95 0.97
C ASP A 78 -22.99 20.31 1.41
N ALA A 79 -22.31 19.62 0.50
CA ALA A 79 -21.03 18.96 0.76
C ALA A 79 -19.87 19.96 0.95
N SER A 80 -20.00 21.22 0.51
CA SER A 80 -18.92 22.22 0.59
C SER A 80 -18.49 22.55 2.03
N VAL A 81 -19.32 22.20 3.02
CA VAL A 81 -18.99 22.35 4.44
C VAL A 81 -17.94 21.35 4.94
N PHE A 82 -17.65 20.29 4.18
CA PHE A 82 -16.60 19.33 4.48
C PHE A 82 -15.25 19.87 4.04
N ASN A 83 -14.77 20.85 4.81
CA ASN A 83 -13.41 21.37 4.70
C ASN A 83 -12.83 21.61 6.09
N ASP A 84 -11.51 21.63 6.21
CA ASP A 84 -10.81 21.76 7.50
C ASP A 84 -11.26 23.01 8.28
N GLU A 85 -11.53 24.13 7.60
CA GLU A 85 -11.89 25.40 8.27
C GLU A 85 -13.24 25.31 8.99
N GLN A 86 -14.22 24.64 8.38
CA GLN A 86 -15.52 24.43 8.97
C GLN A 86 -15.48 23.30 10.01
N LEU A 87 -14.91 22.15 9.65
CA LEU A 87 -14.86 20.97 10.52
C LEU A 87 -14.05 21.21 11.80
N ALA A 88 -13.03 22.08 11.77
CA ALA A 88 -12.27 22.47 12.96
C ALA A 88 -13.10 23.15 14.07
N LYS A 89 -14.32 23.59 13.77
CA LYS A 89 -15.26 24.22 14.71
C LYS A 89 -16.30 23.24 15.26
N MET A 90 -16.36 22.02 14.73
CA MET A 90 -17.44 21.06 15.00
C MET A 90 -17.10 20.14 16.18
N ALA A 91 -17.95 20.14 17.20
CA ALA A 91 -17.88 19.22 18.33
C ALA A 91 -18.22 17.77 17.92
N ALA A 92 -19.15 17.62 16.98
CA ALA A 92 -19.49 16.34 16.36
C ALA A 92 -20.09 16.56 14.96
N VAL A 93 -19.92 15.55 14.10
CA VAL A 93 -20.61 15.41 12.81
C VAL A 93 -21.62 14.27 12.93
N VAL A 94 -22.85 14.51 12.48
CA VAL A 94 -23.96 13.56 12.55
C VAL A 94 -24.49 13.29 11.16
N PHE A 95 -24.39 12.05 10.69
CA PHE A 95 -24.99 11.61 9.44
C PHE A 95 -26.38 11.05 9.72
N VAL A 96 -27.41 11.75 9.25
CA VAL A 96 -28.82 11.37 9.43
C VAL A 96 -29.31 10.77 8.12
N ASN A 97 -29.38 9.44 8.06
CA ASN A 97 -29.93 8.71 6.92
C ASN A 97 -29.32 9.09 5.55
N THR A 98 -28.00 9.30 5.52
CA THR A 98 -27.23 9.49 4.28
C THR A 98 -27.16 8.18 3.49
N THR A 99 -27.10 8.23 2.16
CA THR A 99 -27.03 7.03 1.29
C THR A 99 -26.20 7.31 0.04
N GLY A 100 -25.47 6.30 -0.43
CA GLY A 100 -24.62 6.40 -1.62
C GLY A 100 -23.29 7.14 -1.37
N ASP A 101 -22.69 7.65 -2.44
CA ASP A 101 -21.49 8.50 -2.40
C ASP A 101 -21.92 9.97 -2.26
N VAL A 102 -21.50 10.61 -1.17
CA VAL A 102 -22.02 11.93 -0.76
C VAL A 102 -20.96 13.03 -0.71
N LEU A 103 -19.67 12.68 -0.71
CA LEU A 103 -18.52 13.60 -0.62
C LEU A 103 -17.52 13.35 -1.74
N ASP A 104 -17.00 14.41 -2.34
CA ASP A 104 -15.86 14.34 -3.24
C ASP A 104 -14.54 14.08 -2.48
N ASP A 105 -13.45 13.84 -3.20
CA ASP A 105 -12.13 13.52 -2.63
C ASP A 105 -11.66 14.54 -1.58
N ASP A 106 -11.89 15.84 -1.81
CA ASP A 106 -11.52 16.91 -0.89
C ASP A 106 -12.38 16.85 0.38
N GLY A 107 -13.69 16.61 0.25
CA GLY A 107 -14.60 16.41 1.38
C GLY A 107 -14.30 15.16 2.19
N GLN A 108 -13.98 14.06 1.51
CA GLN A 108 -13.55 12.80 2.14
C GLN A 108 -12.26 13.00 2.93
N LEU A 109 -11.25 13.64 2.32
CA LEU A 109 -9.99 13.99 2.99
C LEU A 109 -10.22 14.87 4.22
N ALA A 110 -11.03 15.92 4.12
CA ALA A 110 -11.32 16.80 5.25
C ALA A 110 -12.03 16.05 6.39
N PHE A 111 -12.93 15.13 6.06
CA PHE A 111 -13.64 14.33 7.05
C PHE A 111 -12.72 13.30 7.74
N GLU A 112 -11.84 12.63 7.00
CA GLU A 112 -10.80 11.78 7.60
C GLU A 112 -9.92 12.57 8.57
N ARG A 113 -9.49 13.76 8.15
CA ARG A 113 -8.63 14.63 8.96
C ARG A 113 -9.35 15.10 10.23
N TYR A 114 -10.64 15.40 10.14
CA TYR A 114 -11.49 15.72 11.30
C TYR A 114 -11.52 14.60 12.34
N ILE A 115 -11.73 13.35 11.90
CA ILE A 115 -11.72 12.18 12.79
C ILE A 115 -10.31 11.97 13.39
N GLN A 116 -9.26 12.06 12.59
CA GLN A 116 -7.85 11.98 13.03
C GLN A 116 -7.46 13.04 14.05
N ALA A 117 -8.04 14.23 13.92
CA ALA A 117 -7.83 15.31 14.87
C ALA A 117 -8.58 15.10 16.21
N GLY A 118 -9.37 14.04 16.36
CA GLY A 118 -10.12 13.70 17.57
C GLY A 118 -11.62 13.98 17.53
N GLY A 119 -12.16 14.21 16.33
CA GLY A 119 -13.55 14.52 16.05
C GLY A 119 -14.53 13.43 16.53
N GLY A 120 -15.76 13.85 16.82
CA GLY A 120 -16.85 12.96 17.20
C GLY A 120 -17.77 12.70 16.00
N PHE A 121 -18.21 11.47 15.83
CA PHE A 121 -19.12 11.08 14.76
C PHE A 121 -20.31 10.26 15.25
N VAL A 122 -21.48 10.55 14.71
CA VAL A 122 -22.72 9.79 14.92
C VAL A 122 -23.30 9.41 13.56
N GLY A 123 -23.43 8.10 13.29
CA GLY A 123 -24.18 7.58 12.16
C GLY A 123 -25.56 7.07 12.58
N ILE A 124 -26.59 7.42 11.83
CA ILE A 124 -27.98 6.98 12.09
C ILE A 124 -28.49 6.18 10.89
N HIS A 125 -28.98 4.99 11.19
CA HIS A 125 -29.65 4.03 10.32
C HIS A 125 -28.95 3.84 8.97
N SER A 126 -29.29 4.59 7.92
CA SER A 126 -28.68 4.38 6.60
C SER A 126 -27.27 4.95 6.45
N ALA A 127 -26.68 5.56 7.48
CA ALA A 127 -25.26 5.95 7.44
C ALA A 127 -24.32 4.78 7.05
N THR A 128 -24.70 3.52 7.30
CA THR A 128 -23.95 2.33 6.83
C THR A 128 -24.16 1.98 5.35
N ASP A 129 -25.14 2.59 4.70
CA ASP A 129 -25.37 2.55 3.25
C ASP A 129 -24.58 3.64 2.50
N THR A 130 -24.00 4.60 3.24
CA THR A 130 -23.04 5.57 2.71
C THR A 130 -21.77 4.84 2.29
N GLU A 131 -21.27 5.13 1.10
CA GLU A 131 -20.11 4.45 0.50
C GLU A 131 -20.24 2.94 0.36
N HIS A 132 -21.44 2.30 0.43
CA HIS A 132 -21.52 0.83 0.40
C HIS A 132 -21.05 0.18 -0.91
N LYS A 133 -20.98 0.98 -1.99
CA LYS A 133 -20.47 0.62 -3.34
C LYS A 133 -19.24 1.40 -3.80
N GLY A 134 -18.88 2.51 -3.14
CA GLY A 134 -17.71 3.32 -3.50
C GLY A 134 -16.35 2.70 -3.16
N ASP A 135 -15.29 3.46 -3.28
CA ASP A 135 -13.92 3.04 -2.98
C ASP A 135 -13.34 3.69 -1.72
N TRP A 136 -14.16 4.44 -0.98
CA TRP A 136 -13.78 5.01 0.31
C TRP A 136 -13.84 3.97 1.45
N TYR A 137 -13.01 2.94 1.36
CA TYR A 137 -12.92 1.82 2.33
C TYR A 137 -12.61 2.28 3.76
N TRP A 138 -11.95 3.43 3.92
CA TRP A 138 -11.72 4.02 5.24
C TRP A 138 -13.03 4.34 5.96
N TYR A 139 -14.01 4.93 5.27
CA TYR A 139 -15.32 5.23 5.86
C TYR A 139 -16.02 3.95 6.31
N ARG A 140 -16.01 2.90 5.48
CA ARG A 140 -16.60 1.58 5.80
C ARG A 140 -16.02 0.98 7.09
N ARG A 141 -14.70 1.07 7.28
CA ARG A 141 -14.05 0.63 8.53
C ARG A 141 -14.41 1.52 9.71
N MET A 142 -14.53 2.84 9.48
CA MET A 142 -14.86 3.83 10.50
C MET A 142 -16.29 3.64 11.02
N ILE A 143 -17.29 3.53 10.14
CA ILE A 143 -18.69 3.31 10.51
C ILE A 143 -18.88 1.97 11.22
N GLY A 144 -18.06 0.95 10.90
CA GLY A 144 -17.95 -0.30 11.66
C GLY A 144 -18.82 -1.46 11.15
N GLY A 145 -19.60 -1.23 10.09
CA GLY A 145 -20.38 -2.22 9.36
C GLY A 145 -20.97 -1.58 8.10
N VAL A 146 -21.16 -2.35 7.04
CA VAL A 146 -21.67 -1.84 5.75
C VAL A 146 -23.00 -2.49 5.45
N PHE A 147 -23.95 -1.72 4.92
CA PHE A 147 -25.26 -2.23 4.51
C PHE A 147 -25.12 -3.42 3.57
N LEU A 148 -25.90 -4.48 3.84
CA LEU A 148 -26.00 -5.69 3.03
C LEU A 148 -27.41 -5.87 2.48
N SER A 149 -28.42 -5.86 3.35
CA SER A 149 -29.83 -6.05 2.99
C SER A 149 -30.77 -5.58 4.09
N HIS A 150 -32.08 -5.62 3.84
CA HIS A 150 -33.13 -5.47 4.84
C HIS A 150 -34.35 -6.34 4.44
N PRO A 151 -35.31 -6.59 5.36
CA PRO A 151 -36.58 -7.25 5.02
C PRO A 151 -37.40 -6.47 3.99
N ASP A 152 -38.25 -7.18 3.24
CA ASP A 152 -39.16 -6.56 2.25
C ASP A 152 -40.60 -7.09 2.39
N ASP A 153 -40.75 -8.40 2.62
CA ASP A 153 -42.05 -9.09 2.74
C ASP A 153 -42.21 -9.70 4.15
N PRO A 154 -43.33 -9.46 4.89
CA PRO A 154 -44.55 -8.72 4.50
C PRO A 154 -44.41 -7.19 4.56
N SER A 155 -43.32 -6.69 5.13
CA SER A 155 -42.98 -5.27 5.16
C SER A 155 -41.50 -5.12 5.48
N ASN A 156 -40.90 -4.05 4.98
CA ASN A 156 -39.59 -3.59 5.40
C ASN A 156 -39.58 -3.05 6.85
N VAL A 157 -40.70 -2.52 7.34
CA VAL A 157 -40.86 -2.06 8.72
C VAL A 157 -41.52 -3.15 9.56
N GLN A 158 -40.80 -3.69 10.54
CA GLN A 158 -41.29 -4.77 11.39
C GLN A 158 -41.01 -4.49 12.86
N GLN A 159 -41.89 -4.96 13.73
CA GLN A 159 -41.64 -4.94 15.17
C GLN A 159 -40.62 -6.02 15.52
N ALA A 160 -39.55 -5.65 16.22
CA ALA A 160 -38.52 -6.58 16.66
C ALA A 160 -38.07 -6.29 18.10
N ARG A 161 -37.58 -7.34 18.75
CA ARG A 161 -37.02 -7.31 20.11
C ARG A 161 -35.55 -6.94 20.02
N ILE A 162 -35.19 -5.90 20.76
CA ILE A 162 -33.82 -5.42 20.91
C ILE A 162 -33.34 -5.81 22.30
N LYS A 163 -32.11 -6.32 22.39
CA LYS A 163 -31.44 -6.70 23.65
C LYS A 163 -30.26 -5.76 23.89
N VAL A 164 -30.14 -5.27 25.13
CA VAL A 164 -28.99 -4.49 25.57
C VAL A 164 -27.88 -5.45 25.99
N VAL A 165 -26.73 -5.40 25.29
CA VAL A 165 -25.57 -6.27 25.57
C VAL A 165 -24.48 -5.54 26.37
N ASN A 166 -24.57 -4.22 26.47
CA ASN A 166 -23.72 -3.39 27.31
C ASN A 166 -24.55 -2.24 27.88
N ASP A 167 -24.79 -2.24 29.18
CA ASP A 167 -25.56 -1.25 29.93
C ASP A 167 -24.69 -0.20 30.62
N ALA A 168 -23.37 -0.24 30.46
CA ALA A 168 -22.45 0.73 31.07
C ALA A 168 -22.26 1.99 30.20
N HIS A 169 -22.66 1.95 28.93
CA HIS A 169 -22.44 3.04 27.98
C HIS A 169 -23.54 4.12 28.10
N PRO A 170 -23.24 5.42 27.92
CA PRO A 170 -24.24 6.49 28.02
C PRO A 170 -25.49 6.31 27.14
N ALA A 171 -25.32 5.67 25.97
CA ALA A 171 -26.40 5.36 25.03
C ALA A 171 -27.34 4.22 25.48
N THR A 172 -27.01 3.48 26.52
CA THR A 172 -27.77 2.28 26.92
C THR A 172 -28.01 2.16 28.42
N GLN A 173 -27.32 2.95 29.26
CA GLN A 173 -27.37 2.87 30.72
C GLN A 173 -28.75 3.07 31.36
N ASN A 174 -29.66 3.73 30.66
CA ASN A 174 -31.03 3.96 31.15
C ASN A 174 -32.07 3.08 30.43
N LEU A 175 -31.64 2.23 29.50
CA LEU A 175 -32.54 1.36 28.76
C LEU A 175 -32.84 0.09 29.55
N PRO A 176 -34.05 -0.50 29.41
CA PRO A 176 -34.32 -1.83 29.94
C PRO A 176 -33.48 -2.88 29.20
N ALA A 177 -33.24 -4.04 29.84
CA ALA A 177 -32.47 -5.13 29.26
C ALA A 177 -32.99 -5.60 27.89
N GLU A 178 -34.31 -5.53 27.67
CA GLU A 178 -34.95 -5.77 26.38
C GLU A 178 -36.12 -4.81 26.17
N PHE A 179 -36.39 -4.47 24.90
CA PHE A 179 -37.57 -3.68 24.50
C PHE A 179 -37.97 -3.98 23.06
N LEU A 180 -39.19 -3.57 22.68
CA LEU A 180 -39.72 -3.74 21.32
C LEU A 180 -39.81 -2.37 20.63
N ILE A 181 -39.31 -2.28 19.40
CA ILE A 181 -39.50 -1.15 18.49
C ILE A 181 -39.93 -1.69 17.13
N ALA A 182 -40.68 -0.89 16.36
CA ALA A 182 -40.94 -1.14 14.96
C ALA A 182 -40.12 -0.18 14.09
N ASP A 183 -39.25 -0.72 13.26
CA ASP A 183 -38.39 0.03 12.33
C ASP A 183 -37.95 -0.89 11.16
N GLU A 184 -37.08 -0.40 10.29
CA GLU A 184 -36.42 -1.22 9.26
C GLU A 184 -35.08 -1.77 9.78
N TRP A 185 -34.86 -3.06 9.58
CA TRP A 185 -33.72 -3.78 10.16
C TRP A 185 -32.68 -4.13 9.11
N TYR A 186 -31.57 -3.42 9.12
CA TYR A 186 -30.45 -3.68 8.21
C TYR A 186 -29.64 -4.90 8.65
N ASP A 187 -29.35 -5.77 7.69
CA ASP A 187 -28.24 -6.72 7.74
C ASP A 187 -26.95 -6.01 7.28
N PHE A 188 -25.81 -6.44 7.82
CA PHE A 188 -24.51 -5.85 7.63
C PHE A 188 -23.47 -6.87 7.15
N LYS A 189 -22.59 -6.41 6.26
CA LYS A 189 -21.32 -7.05 5.89
C LYS A 189 -20.15 -6.22 6.45
N ASP A 190 -18.92 -6.75 6.32
CA ASP A 190 -17.67 -6.05 6.68
C ASP A 190 -17.66 -5.50 8.11
N LEU A 191 -18.28 -6.25 9.01
CA LEU A 191 -18.44 -5.91 10.43
C LEU A 191 -17.09 -5.88 11.15
N SER A 192 -16.66 -4.69 11.60
CA SER A 192 -15.34 -4.45 12.23
C SER A 192 -15.17 -5.14 13.58
N ASP A 193 -14.10 -5.90 13.76
CA ASP A 193 -13.75 -6.56 15.04
C ASP A 193 -13.43 -5.58 16.18
N ARG A 194 -13.24 -4.30 15.86
CA ARG A 194 -12.91 -3.23 16.83
C ARG A 194 -14.13 -2.62 17.49
N ARG A 195 -15.32 -2.82 16.92
CA ARG A 195 -16.57 -2.27 17.44
C ARG A 195 -16.92 -2.90 18.78
N LYS A 196 -17.59 -2.13 19.63
CA LYS A 196 -18.18 -2.59 20.88
C LYS A 196 -19.69 -2.48 20.75
N ASP A 197 -20.34 -3.62 20.66
CA ASP A 197 -21.79 -3.67 20.49
C ASP A 197 -22.50 -3.20 21.76
N LEU A 198 -23.59 -2.47 21.56
CA LEU A 198 -24.45 -1.90 22.59
C LEU A 198 -25.82 -2.55 22.59
N LEU A 199 -26.37 -2.70 21.38
CA LEU A 199 -27.68 -3.31 21.11
C LEU A 199 -27.51 -4.42 20.10
N VAL A 200 -28.24 -5.52 20.30
CA VAL A 200 -28.41 -6.59 19.31
C VAL A 200 -29.89 -6.84 19.03
N LEU A 201 -30.21 -7.21 17.80
CA LEU A 201 -31.54 -7.53 17.33
C LEU A 201 -31.81 -9.04 17.47
N ASP A 202 -33.01 -9.40 17.93
CA ASP A 202 -33.45 -10.79 18.00
C ASP A 202 -34.19 -11.18 16.71
N GLU A 203 -33.50 -11.84 15.78
CA GLU A 203 -34.09 -12.28 14.51
C GLU A 203 -35.27 -13.26 14.67
N SER A 204 -35.46 -13.88 15.83
CA SER A 204 -36.65 -14.72 16.07
C SER A 204 -37.95 -13.92 16.25
N SER A 205 -37.83 -12.59 16.38
CA SER A 205 -38.97 -11.69 16.63
C SER A 205 -39.53 -11.01 15.38
N TYR A 206 -38.87 -11.16 14.23
CA TYR A 206 -39.30 -10.61 12.93
C TYR A 206 -38.98 -11.58 11.78
N GLN A 207 -39.34 -11.22 10.54
CA GLN A 207 -39.17 -12.08 9.36
C GLN A 207 -38.11 -11.53 8.40
N GLN A 208 -37.41 -12.44 7.72
CA GLN A 208 -36.41 -12.16 6.68
C GLN A 208 -35.08 -11.50 7.15
N GLY A 209 -34.72 -11.61 8.44
CA GLY A 209 -33.35 -11.34 8.88
C GLY A 209 -32.34 -12.31 8.27
N LYS A 210 -31.14 -11.81 7.93
CA LYS A 210 -30.07 -12.58 7.27
C LYS A 210 -28.71 -12.39 7.94
N GLN A 211 -28.63 -11.66 9.05
CA GLN A 211 -27.40 -11.47 9.79
C GLN A 211 -26.98 -12.75 10.51
N GLY A 212 -27.96 -13.53 10.98
CA GLY A 212 -27.78 -14.82 11.65
C GLY A 212 -27.92 -14.73 13.17
N PHE A 213 -27.27 -15.65 13.90
CA PHE A 213 -27.49 -15.82 15.35
C PHE A 213 -27.16 -14.57 16.19
N TYR A 214 -26.26 -13.72 15.72
CA TYR A 214 -25.84 -12.52 16.42
C TYR A 214 -25.96 -11.32 15.49
N HIS A 215 -26.93 -10.45 15.76
CA HIS A 215 -27.27 -9.30 14.91
C HIS A 215 -26.97 -7.98 15.62
N PRO A 216 -25.80 -7.35 15.40
CA PRO A 216 -25.49 -6.03 15.95
C PRO A 216 -26.44 -4.97 15.40
N LEU A 217 -27.00 -4.14 16.28
CA LEU A 217 -27.90 -3.04 15.89
C LEU A 217 -27.32 -1.66 16.20
N ALA A 218 -26.54 -1.53 17.27
CA ALA A 218 -25.87 -0.29 17.61
C ALA A 218 -24.52 -0.59 18.28
N TRP A 219 -23.50 0.23 17.99
CA TRP A 219 -22.14 0.02 18.49
C TRP A 219 -21.37 1.34 18.62
N TYR A 220 -20.24 1.26 19.30
CA TYR A 220 -19.29 2.37 19.41
C TYR A 220 -17.85 1.85 19.36
N HIS A 221 -16.93 2.73 18.99
CA HIS A 221 -15.49 2.50 19.12
C HIS A 221 -14.70 3.82 18.98
N GLU A 222 -13.41 3.74 19.27
CA GLU A 222 -12.45 4.76 18.85
C GLU A 222 -11.85 4.31 17.53
N PHE A 223 -11.83 5.19 16.54
CA PHE A 223 -11.34 4.89 15.20
C PHE A 223 -10.47 6.03 14.70
N ASP A 224 -9.23 5.70 14.33
CA ASP A 224 -8.25 6.62 13.73
C ASP A 224 -8.21 7.97 14.46
N GLY A 225 -8.14 7.97 15.80
CA GLY A 225 -8.10 9.17 16.65
C GLY A 225 -9.45 9.72 17.13
N GLY A 226 -10.54 9.44 16.41
CA GLY A 226 -11.88 9.96 16.71
C GLY A 226 -12.79 8.99 17.46
N ARG A 227 -13.96 9.48 17.86
CA ARG A 227 -15.01 8.69 18.54
C ARG A 227 -16.19 8.47 17.60
N VAL A 228 -16.56 7.22 17.39
CA VAL A 228 -17.63 6.83 16.47
C VAL A 228 -18.73 6.12 17.25
N PHE A 229 -19.96 6.59 17.10
CA PHE A 229 -21.18 5.92 17.54
C PHE A 229 -22.09 5.68 16.33
N TYR A 230 -22.70 4.50 16.26
CA TYR A 230 -23.68 4.15 15.25
C TYR A 230 -24.91 3.51 15.89
N THR A 231 -26.08 3.82 15.34
CA THR A 231 -27.33 3.12 15.63
C THR A 231 -28.08 2.80 14.34
N GLY A 232 -28.53 1.55 14.18
CA GLY A 232 -29.33 1.08 13.05
C GLY A 232 -30.80 1.47 13.13
N ILE A 233 -31.24 2.06 14.25
CA ILE A 233 -32.59 2.59 14.44
C ILE A 233 -32.64 4.02 13.88
N GLY A 234 -33.68 4.37 13.15
CA GLY A 234 -33.85 5.70 12.57
C GLY A 234 -34.56 5.75 11.21
N HIS A 235 -35.09 4.63 10.72
CA HIS A 235 -35.78 4.55 9.43
C HIS A 235 -37.11 5.30 9.46
N THR A 236 -37.95 5.02 10.45
CA THR A 236 -39.32 5.54 10.53
C THR A 236 -39.39 6.89 11.26
N LYS A 237 -40.42 7.69 10.98
CA LYS A 237 -40.69 8.93 11.75
C LYS A 237 -41.08 8.64 13.20
N ALA A 238 -41.71 7.50 13.45
CA ALA A 238 -42.26 7.14 14.75
C ALA A 238 -41.19 6.91 15.82
N VAL A 239 -40.04 6.32 15.47
CA VAL A 239 -38.97 6.05 16.43
C VAL A 239 -38.44 7.33 17.07
N TYR A 240 -38.41 8.46 16.35
CA TYR A 240 -37.99 9.76 16.88
C TYR A 240 -38.92 10.36 17.96
N GLN A 241 -40.08 9.74 18.20
CA GLN A 241 -40.98 10.08 19.32
C GLN A 241 -40.90 9.05 20.46
N HIS A 242 -40.18 7.95 20.27
CA HIS A 242 -40.09 6.86 21.23
C HIS A 242 -39.11 7.22 22.36
N PRO A 243 -39.53 7.17 23.65
CA PRO A 243 -38.71 7.66 24.76
C PRO A 243 -37.37 6.93 24.89
N LEU A 244 -37.37 5.60 24.75
CA LEU A 244 -36.14 4.80 24.81
C LEU A 244 -35.17 5.12 23.67
N TYR A 245 -35.67 5.44 22.48
CA TYR A 245 -34.81 5.80 21.36
C TYR A 245 -34.22 7.20 21.54
N LEU A 246 -34.99 8.14 22.09
CA LEU A 246 -34.49 9.47 22.44
C LEU A 246 -33.38 9.42 23.49
N GLU A 247 -33.51 8.56 24.50
CA GLU A 247 -32.44 8.30 25.48
C GLU A 247 -31.21 7.68 24.81
N HIS A 248 -31.41 6.69 23.95
CA HIS A 248 -30.33 6.03 23.22
C HIS A 248 -29.54 7.02 22.33
N LEU A 249 -30.26 7.80 21.53
CA LEU A 249 -29.67 8.78 20.62
C LEU A 249 -28.98 9.92 21.38
N SER A 250 -29.58 10.39 22.48
CA SER A 250 -28.97 11.42 23.34
C SER A 250 -27.66 10.93 23.95
N GLY A 251 -27.61 9.70 24.45
CA GLY A 251 -26.40 9.12 25.03
C GLY A 251 -25.33 8.77 23.98
N GLY A 252 -25.73 8.39 22.78
CA GLY A 252 -24.81 8.25 21.63
C GLY A 252 -24.16 9.58 21.25
N LEU A 253 -24.95 10.65 21.22
CA LEU A 253 -24.45 12.01 21.02
C LEU A 253 -23.51 12.44 22.17
N ASP A 254 -23.81 12.09 23.42
CA ASP A 254 -22.91 12.36 24.56
C ASP A 254 -21.55 11.67 24.42
N TYR A 255 -21.52 10.43 23.92
CA TYR A 255 -20.27 9.73 23.64
C TYR A 255 -19.44 10.45 22.56
N ALA A 256 -20.06 10.82 21.43
CA ALA A 256 -19.36 11.54 20.36
C ALA A 256 -18.80 12.90 20.86
N LEU A 257 -19.60 13.61 21.66
CA LEU A 257 -19.24 14.90 22.26
C LEU A 257 -18.26 14.78 23.45
N ALA A 258 -17.92 13.58 23.91
CA ALA A 258 -17.07 13.41 25.08
C ALA A 258 -15.75 14.18 24.93
N GLN A 259 -15.26 14.73 26.05
CA GLN A 259 -14.03 15.52 26.17
C GLN A 259 -14.06 16.93 25.55
N ARG A 260 -14.81 17.19 24.46
CA ARG A 260 -14.85 18.48 23.70
C ARG A 260 -13.48 19.19 23.64
N LYS A 261 -12.40 18.42 23.49
CA LYS A 261 -11.03 18.95 23.42
C LYS A 261 -10.84 19.64 22.08
N PRO A 262 -10.03 20.70 21.99
CA PRO A 262 -9.62 21.25 20.71
C PRO A 262 -9.07 20.15 19.80
N LEU A 263 -9.47 20.16 18.54
CA LEU A 263 -9.03 19.21 17.54
C LEU A 263 -7.54 19.40 17.24
N ASP A 264 -6.82 18.29 17.15
CA ASP A 264 -5.37 18.27 16.92
C ASP A 264 -5.04 17.82 15.50
N TYR A 265 -5.16 18.75 14.55
CA TYR A 265 -4.89 18.49 13.13
C TYR A 265 -3.42 18.16 12.83
N SER A 266 -2.50 18.28 13.80
CA SER A 266 -1.12 17.81 13.63
C SER A 266 -1.02 16.28 13.51
N LYS A 267 -2.05 15.55 13.96
CA LYS A 267 -2.17 14.09 13.84
C LYS A 267 -2.81 13.63 12.53
N ALA A 268 -3.40 14.56 11.77
CA ALA A 268 -4.18 14.25 10.58
C ALA A 268 -3.29 14.02 9.35
N LYS A 269 -3.76 13.17 8.42
CA LYS A 269 -3.07 12.89 7.16
C LYS A 269 -2.92 14.16 6.36
N PRO A 270 -1.70 14.55 5.91
CA PRO A 270 -1.57 15.71 5.07
C PRO A 270 -2.21 15.44 3.70
N ASP A 271 -2.52 16.52 3.00
CA ASP A 271 -2.90 16.44 1.60
C ASP A 271 -1.73 15.89 0.77
N MET A 272 -1.94 14.77 0.09
CA MET A 272 -0.90 14.06 -0.66
C MET A 272 -0.43 14.84 -1.90
N ARG A 273 -1.17 15.87 -2.35
CA ARG A 273 -0.76 16.79 -3.42
C ARG A 273 0.41 17.69 -3.01
N ARG A 274 0.78 17.72 -1.73
CA ARG A 274 1.96 18.44 -1.23
C ARG A 274 3.28 17.77 -1.59
N PHE A 275 3.27 16.50 -1.99
CA PHE A 275 4.48 15.76 -2.31
C PHE A 275 4.91 16.02 -3.75
N GLU A 276 5.97 16.78 -3.94
CA GLU A 276 6.51 17.07 -5.27
C GLU A 276 7.61 16.07 -5.62
N GLN A 277 7.46 15.35 -6.74
CA GLN A 277 8.53 14.52 -7.30
C GLN A 277 9.64 15.39 -7.87
N LYS A 278 10.88 15.20 -7.40
CA LYS A 278 12.10 15.86 -7.86
C LYS A 278 12.96 14.86 -8.60
N VAL A 279 13.10 15.04 -9.91
CA VAL A 279 13.97 14.21 -10.76
C VAL A 279 15.42 14.61 -10.52
N VAL A 280 16.27 13.62 -10.23
CA VAL A 280 17.72 13.79 -10.10
C VAL A 280 18.41 13.48 -11.43
N THR A 281 18.02 12.37 -12.05
CA THR A 281 18.54 11.97 -13.36
C THR A 281 17.52 11.07 -14.06
N ASP A 282 17.50 11.09 -15.39
CA ASP A 282 16.57 10.37 -16.25
C ASP A 282 17.28 9.71 -17.45
N ASN A 283 16.51 9.17 -18.40
CA ASN A 283 17.04 8.48 -19.57
C ASN A 283 17.97 7.31 -19.19
N LEU A 284 17.59 6.54 -18.16
CA LEU A 284 18.34 5.38 -17.71
C LEU A 284 18.04 4.16 -18.61
N VAL A 285 18.99 3.24 -18.72
CA VAL A 285 18.86 2.01 -19.51
C VAL A 285 18.86 0.81 -18.57
N GLU A 286 17.69 0.17 -18.45
CA GLU A 286 17.47 -0.97 -17.55
C GLU A 286 18.03 -0.76 -16.13
N PRO A 287 17.71 0.37 -15.46
CA PRO A 287 18.14 0.57 -14.09
C PRO A 287 17.40 -0.43 -13.19
N VAL A 288 18.09 -1.13 -12.29
CA VAL A 288 17.46 -2.18 -11.46
C VAL A 288 17.54 -1.91 -9.96
N SER A 289 18.51 -1.12 -9.53
CA SER A 289 18.64 -0.70 -8.14
C SER A 289 19.44 0.59 -8.02
N PHE A 290 19.31 1.25 -6.87
CA PHE A 290 20.14 2.39 -6.52
C PHE A 290 20.62 2.34 -5.06
N SER A 291 21.60 3.16 -4.72
CA SER A 291 22.06 3.35 -3.34
C SER A 291 22.53 4.77 -3.14
N LEU A 292 22.32 5.33 -1.95
CA LEU A 292 22.71 6.70 -1.62
C LEU A 292 23.97 6.70 -0.75
N SER A 293 24.89 7.63 -1.00
CA SER A 293 26.07 7.81 -0.15
C SER A 293 25.65 8.26 1.26
N PRO A 294 26.40 7.92 2.32
CA PRO A 294 26.03 8.32 3.68
C PRO A 294 25.88 9.85 3.88
N ASP A 295 26.63 10.65 3.12
CA ASP A 295 26.52 12.11 3.10
C ASP A 295 25.40 12.68 2.20
N LEU A 296 24.68 11.81 1.47
CA LEU A 296 23.59 12.14 0.54
C LEU A 296 23.98 13.11 -0.58
N THR A 297 25.22 13.05 -1.06
CA THR A 297 25.71 13.83 -2.21
C THR A 297 25.74 13.02 -3.51
N THR A 298 25.81 11.70 -3.40
CA THR A 298 25.99 10.79 -4.55
C THR A 298 24.98 9.66 -4.49
N ALA A 299 24.51 9.24 -5.66
CA ALA A 299 23.81 7.96 -5.85
C ALA A 299 24.63 7.00 -6.72
N LEU A 300 24.57 5.71 -6.40
CA LEU A 300 24.91 4.62 -7.32
C LEU A 300 23.65 4.18 -8.03
N ILE A 301 23.71 3.95 -9.35
CA ILE A 301 22.62 3.33 -10.10
C ILE A 301 23.16 2.13 -10.87
N THR A 302 22.60 0.97 -10.58
CA THR A 302 22.94 -0.28 -11.24
C THR A 302 22.10 -0.43 -12.50
N GLN A 303 22.74 -0.66 -13.64
CA GLN A 303 22.07 -1.02 -14.89
C GLN A 303 22.34 -2.48 -15.20
N ARG A 304 21.27 -3.26 -15.38
CA ARG A 304 21.32 -4.73 -15.46
C ARG A 304 22.33 -5.27 -16.47
N ARG A 305 22.52 -4.57 -17.58
CA ARG A 305 23.46 -4.96 -18.66
C ARG A 305 24.94 -4.91 -18.28
N GLY A 306 25.29 -4.49 -17.06
CA GLY A 306 26.65 -4.52 -16.54
C GLY A 306 27.26 -3.16 -16.19
N LYS A 307 26.52 -2.06 -16.34
CA LYS A 307 27.01 -0.72 -16.01
C LYS A 307 26.66 -0.35 -14.58
N LEU A 308 27.62 0.28 -13.88
CA LEU A 308 27.38 1.00 -12.63
C LEU A 308 27.62 2.48 -12.85
N LEU A 309 26.66 3.31 -12.47
CA LEU A 309 26.74 4.76 -12.60
C LEU A 309 26.98 5.41 -11.24
N TRP A 310 27.88 6.39 -11.22
CA TRP A 310 28.02 7.39 -10.16
C TRP A 310 27.22 8.62 -10.57
N VAL A 311 26.26 9.04 -9.75
CA VAL A 311 25.38 10.18 -10.03
C VAL A 311 25.55 11.23 -8.94
N ASP A 312 25.94 12.44 -9.32
CA ASP A 312 25.93 13.59 -8.42
C ASP A 312 24.48 14.05 -8.20
N ILE A 313 24.03 14.11 -6.94
CA ILE A 313 22.62 14.35 -6.62
C ILE A 313 22.19 15.79 -6.91
N GLU A 314 23.09 16.76 -6.76
CA GLU A 314 22.76 18.18 -6.94
C GLU A 314 22.67 18.55 -8.43
N SER A 315 23.66 18.11 -9.21
CA SER A 315 23.76 18.45 -10.64
C SER A 315 23.05 17.45 -11.56
N GLY A 316 22.81 16.22 -11.10
CA GLY A 316 22.34 15.12 -11.94
C GLY A 316 23.40 14.55 -12.89
N GLU A 317 24.65 15.00 -12.79
CA GLU A 317 25.75 14.52 -13.64
C GLU A 317 26.06 13.04 -13.39
N ARG A 318 26.29 12.29 -14.47
CA ARG A 318 26.53 10.85 -14.45
C ARG A 318 27.95 10.51 -14.89
N HIS A 319 28.60 9.60 -14.19
CA HIS A 319 29.85 8.97 -14.60
C HIS A 319 29.73 7.45 -14.58
N ILE A 320 30.23 6.76 -15.61
CA ILE A 320 30.28 5.30 -15.63
C ILE A 320 31.47 4.85 -14.78
N MET A 321 31.21 4.13 -13.68
CA MET A 321 32.23 3.62 -12.78
C MET A 321 32.90 2.36 -13.34
N VAL A 322 32.11 1.49 -13.98
CA VAL A 322 32.53 0.24 -14.61
C VAL A 322 31.48 -0.21 -15.63
N GLU A 323 31.92 -1.03 -16.60
CA GLU A 323 31.06 -1.84 -17.46
C GLU A 323 31.59 -3.29 -17.43
N LEU A 324 30.86 -4.18 -16.78
CA LEU A 324 31.22 -5.59 -16.60
C LEU A 324 30.65 -6.45 -17.74
N ASP A 325 31.40 -7.47 -18.13
CA ASP A 325 30.94 -8.49 -19.07
C ASP A 325 30.14 -9.56 -18.31
N LEU A 326 28.82 -9.42 -18.28
CA LEU A 326 27.91 -10.23 -17.47
C LEU A 326 26.96 -11.07 -18.31
N PHE A 327 26.27 -12.02 -17.68
CA PHE A 327 25.31 -12.93 -18.34
C PHE A 327 24.26 -12.19 -19.19
N ALA A 328 23.81 -11.03 -18.72
CA ALA A 328 22.85 -10.15 -19.39
C ALA A 328 23.23 -9.74 -20.84
N LYS A 329 24.53 -9.68 -21.15
CA LYS A 329 25.02 -9.15 -22.43
C LYS A 329 24.64 -10.03 -23.61
N GLU A 330 24.74 -11.35 -23.44
CA GLU A 330 24.35 -12.35 -24.43
C GLU A 330 22.89 -12.79 -24.24
N HIS A 331 22.36 -12.68 -23.01
CA HIS A 331 21.00 -13.04 -22.64
C HIS A 331 20.15 -11.81 -22.34
N LYS A 332 19.93 -10.99 -23.36
CA LYS A 332 19.26 -9.68 -23.24
C LYS A 332 17.86 -9.72 -22.61
N ARG A 333 17.16 -10.86 -22.64
CA ARG A 333 15.80 -11.04 -22.09
C ARG A 333 15.82 -11.96 -20.87
N SER A 334 16.49 -11.53 -19.81
CA SER A 334 16.64 -12.31 -18.57
C SER A 334 16.82 -11.40 -17.37
N GLU A 335 16.37 -11.82 -16.18
CA GLU A 335 16.57 -11.06 -14.94
C GLU A 335 18.03 -11.02 -14.49
N PHE A 336 18.86 -11.97 -14.96
CA PHE A 336 20.28 -12.03 -14.61
C PHE A 336 21.05 -10.82 -15.15
N GLY A 337 22.08 -10.40 -14.41
CA GLY A 337 22.97 -9.31 -14.78
C GLY A 337 23.62 -8.62 -13.60
N PHE A 338 23.80 -7.31 -13.68
CA PHE A 338 24.19 -6.50 -12.51
C PHE A 338 22.94 -6.20 -11.70
N LEU A 339 22.85 -6.67 -10.46
CA LEU A 339 21.65 -6.59 -9.64
C LEU A 339 21.70 -5.44 -8.63
N SER A 340 22.82 -5.30 -7.91
CA SER A 340 22.96 -4.22 -6.92
C SER A 340 24.39 -3.79 -6.65
N ALA A 341 24.52 -2.52 -6.27
CA ALA A 341 25.73 -1.94 -5.73
C ALA A 341 25.36 -0.97 -4.60
N ILE A 342 25.92 -1.16 -3.40
CA ILE A 342 25.68 -0.31 -2.25
C ILE A 342 26.97 0.25 -1.68
N PHE A 343 26.89 1.45 -1.11
CA PHE A 343 28.00 2.03 -0.35
C PHE A 343 28.22 1.27 0.98
N ASP A 344 29.48 1.11 1.38
CA ASP A 344 29.76 0.77 2.78
C ASP A 344 29.27 1.92 3.70
N PRO A 345 28.68 1.65 4.88
CA PRO A 345 28.26 2.72 5.80
C PRO A 345 29.39 3.65 6.27
N LYS A 346 30.65 3.26 6.03
CA LYS A 346 31.88 4.01 6.32
C LYS A 346 32.61 4.43 5.04
N PHE A 347 31.88 4.61 3.94
CA PHE A 347 32.42 4.90 2.61
C PHE A 347 33.41 6.07 2.63
N GLU A 348 33.12 7.15 3.35
CA GLU A 348 34.00 8.33 3.43
C GLU A 348 35.37 8.00 4.04
N GLN A 349 35.48 6.89 4.78
CA GLN A 349 36.73 6.46 5.41
C GLN A 349 37.44 5.33 4.66
N ASN A 350 36.70 4.45 3.96
CA ASN A 350 37.28 3.24 3.36
C ASN A 350 37.16 3.15 1.84
N GLN A 351 36.31 3.97 1.22
CA GLN A 351 36.00 3.97 -0.21
C GLN A 351 35.57 2.59 -0.73
N LEU A 352 34.83 1.81 0.07
CA LEU A 352 34.35 0.48 -0.31
C LEU A 352 32.90 0.50 -0.77
N VAL A 353 32.60 -0.26 -1.81
CA VAL A 353 31.25 -0.60 -2.24
C VAL A 353 31.08 -2.12 -2.28
N TYR A 354 29.85 -2.60 -2.12
CA TYR A 354 29.49 -4.01 -2.22
C TYR A 354 28.64 -4.23 -3.45
N LEU A 355 28.96 -5.26 -4.22
CA LEU A 355 28.35 -5.56 -5.50
C LEU A 355 27.63 -6.90 -5.45
N MET A 356 26.56 -7.02 -6.23
CA MET A 356 25.84 -8.26 -6.50
C MET A 356 25.58 -8.37 -8.00
N TYR A 357 26.11 -9.42 -8.64
CA TYR A 357 26.01 -9.60 -10.09
C TYR A 357 26.14 -11.06 -10.53
N ASP A 358 25.56 -11.39 -11.68
CA ASP A 358 25.55 -12.73 -12.26
C ASP A 358 26.54 -12.85 -13.42
N LEU A 359 27.38 -13.89 -13.38
CA LEU A 359 28.41 -14.15 -14.39
C LEU A 359 28.58 -15.64 -14.67
N VAL A 360 29.12 -15.94 -15.85
CA VAL A 360 29.59 -17.28 -16.20
C VAL A 360 31.01 -17.48 -15.71
N ASP A 361 31.26 -18.47 -14.87
CA ASP A 361 32.60 -18.85 -14.40
C ASP A 361 32.98 -20.25 -14.92
N ALA A 362 33.61 -20.28 -16.10
CA ALA A 362 34.03 -21.49 -16.78
C ALA A 362 35.07 -22.35 -16.00
N SER A 363 35.58 -21.86 -14.86
CA SER A 363 36.45 -22.63 -13.96
C SER A 363 35.67 -23.51 -12.98
N LYS A 364 34.35 -23.32 -12.85
CA LYS A 364 33.47 -24.04 -11.93
C LYS A 364 32.63 -25.08 -12.65
N GLN A 365 32.16 -26.08 -11.89
CA GLN A 365 31.32 -27.19 -12.40
C GLN A 365 29.88 -26.74 -12.73
N HIS A 366 29.44 -25.60 -12.22
CA HIS A 366 28.19 -24.91 -12.54
C HIS A 366 28.54 -23.60 -13.23
N ASP A 367 28.10 -23.42 -14.46
CA ASP A 367 28.59 -22.33 -15.31
C ASP A 367 28.08 -20.95 -14.83
N LEU A 368 26.85 -20.84 -14.30
CA LEU A 368 26.27 -19.57 -13.83
C LEU A 368 26.35 -19.42 -12.30
N ILE A 369 26.85 -18.28 -11.84
CA ILE A 369 26.90 -17.92 -10.42
C ILE A 369 26.37 -16.50 -10.19
N GLN A 370 25.79 -16.30 -9.01
CA GLN A 370 25.51 -14.98 -8.46
C GLN A 370 26.58 -14.65 -7.42
N ARG A 371 27.38 -13.61 -7.71
CA ARG A 371 28.52 -13.20 -6.90
C ARG A 371 28.18 -12.00 -6.04
N ILE A 372 28.60 -12.07 -4.78
CA ILE A 372 28.63 -10.95 -3.85
C ILE A 372 30.10 -10.65 -3.54
N SER A 373 30.53 -9.41 -3.76
CA SER A 373 31.91 -8.97 -3.53
C SER A 373 31.98 -7.56 -2.97
N GLN A 374 33.14 -7.22 -2.40
CA GLN A 374 33.47 -5.84 -2.04
C GLN A 374 34.62 -5.33 -2.92
N VAL A 375 34.54 -4.07 -3.34
CA VAL A 375 35.49 -3.45 -4.28
C VAL A 375 35.80 -2.03 -3.83
N LYS A 376 37.05 -1.57 -4.03
CA LYS A 376 37.42 -0.17 -3.77
C LYS A 376 37.02 0.74 -4.91
N VAL A 377 36.63 1.96 -4.54
CA VAL A 377 36.43 3.08 -5.46
C VAL A 377 37.67 3.96 -5.47
N VAL A 378 38.16 4.30 -6.65
CA VAL A 378 39.26 5.25 -6.87
C VAL A 378 38.86 6.19 -8.01
N ASP A 379 38.87 7.50 -7.77
CA ASP A 379 38.52 8.53 -8.76
C ASP A 379 37.17 8.26 -9.47
N LYS A 380 36.13 7.95 -8.68
CA LYS A 380 34.78 7.59 -9.16
C LYS A 380 34.74 6.36 -10.10
N LYS A 381 35.74 5.47 -10.04
CA LYS A 381 35.78 4.19 -10.77
C LYS A 381 35.95 3.02 -9.82
N LEU A 382 35.49 1.84 -10.22
CA LEU A 382 35.79 0.61 -9.49
C LEU A 382 37.20 0.11 -9.83
N ASP A 383 38.03 -0.07 -8.80
CA ASP A 383 39.30 -0.79 -8.93
C ASP A 383 39.01 -2.29 -8.84
N MET A 384 38.64 -2.92 -9.96
CA MET A 384 38.31 -4.34 -10.01
C MET A 384 39.48 -5.25 -9.60
N ALA A 385 40.73 -4.79 -9.66
CA ALA A 385 41.87 -5.56 -9.14
C ALA A 385 41.86 -5.68 -7.60
N SER A 386 41.10 -4.83 -6.91
CA SER A 386 40.90 -4.86 -5.46
C SER A 386 39.77 -5.79 -5.01
N GLU A 387 39.03 -6.40 -5.95
CA GLU A 387 37.84 -7.19 -5.63
C GLU A 387 38.13 -8.30 -4.63
N GLN A 388 37.29 -8.39 -3.60
CA GLN A 388 37.27 -9.49 -2.64
C GLN A 388 35.91 -10.16 -2.70
N VAL A 389 35.86 -11.40 -3.19
CA VAL A 389 34.63 -12.21 -3.24
C VAL A 389 34.23 -12.60 -1.82
N LEU A 390 32.97 -12.34 -1.47
CA LEU A 390 32.36 -12.74 -0.19
C LEU A 390 31.63 -14.05 -0.37
N LEU A 391 30.75 -14.15 -1.37
CA LEU A 391 29.95 -15.33 -1.65
C LEU A 391 29.82 -15.52 -3.16
N ASP A 392 29.89 -16.79 -3.59
CA ASP A 392 29.47 -17.22 -4.92
C ASP A 392 28.37 -18.26 -4.74
N ILE A 393 27.17 -17.96 -5.22
CA ILE A 393 26.01 -18.83 -5.08
C ILE A 393 25.71 -19.44 -6.45
N PRO A 394 25.71 -20.79 -6.58
CA PRO A 394 25.38 -21.44 -7.83
C PRO A 394 23.95 -21.14 -8.27
N MET A 395 23.79 -20.76 -9.54
CA MET A 395 22.50 -20.53 -10.17
C MET A 395 22.29 -21.53 -11.30
N ASP A 396 21.05 -21.90 -11.51
CA ASP A 396 20.61 -22.64 -12.68
C ASP A 396 20.31 -21.64 -13.80
N ASP A 397 20.79 -21.93 -15.02
CA ASP A 397 20.39 -21.22 -16.24
C ASP A 397 18.94 -21.61 -16.63
N THR A 398 18.02 -21.12 -15.81
CA THR A 398 16.58 -21.23 -15.97
C THR A 398 15.98 -19.86 -15.75
N CYS A 399 14.71 -19.69 -16.12
CA CYS A 399 14.01 -18.46 -15.80
C CYS A 399 13.93 -18.27 -14.28
N CYS A 400 14.66 -17.21 -13.87
CA CYS A 400 14.15 -16.09 -13.06
C CYS A 400 14.27 -16.24 -11.54
N HIS A 401 13.85 -15.18 -10.84
CA HIS A 401 13.90 -14.98 -9.40
C HIS A 401 15.34 -14.88 -8.88
N THR A 402 16.02 -13.80 -9.26
CA THR A 402 17.39 -13.53 -8.81
C THR A 402 17.47 -12.94 -7.41
N GLY A 403 16.38 -12.44 -6.84
CA GLY A 403 16.46 -11.55 -5.67
C GLY A 403 17.16 -10.26 -6.08
N GLY A 404 18.17 -9.83 -5.35
CA GLY A 404 19.08 -8.78 -5.84
C GLY A 404 19.31 -7.60 -4.91
N ASN A 405 18.73 -7.56 -3.71
CA ASN A 405 18.87 -6.43 -2.79
C ASN A 405 19.97 -6.68 -1.74
N LEU A 406 20.71 -5.61 -1.44
CA LEU A 406 21.75 -5.55 -0.42
C LEU A 406 21.42 -4.39 0.53
N GLU A 407 21.52 -4.64 1.84
CA GLU A 407 21.24 -3.64 2.87
C GLU A 407 22.16 -3.83 4.07
N PHE A 408 22.59 -2.74 4.71
CA PHE A 408 23.35 -2.79 5.95
C PHE A 408 22.47 -2.47 7.15
N ASP A 409 22.62 -3.23 8.24
CA ASP A 409 22.18 -2.73 9.53
C ASP A 409 23.20 -1.77 10.16
N ARG A 410 22.79 -1.12 11.26
CA ARG A 410 23.64 -0.21 12.04
C ARG A 410 24.83 -0.88 12.71
N HIS A 411 24.86 -2.21 12.78
CA HIS A 411 25.95 -2.99 13.39
C HIS A 411 27.01 -3.40 12.36
N GLY A 412 26.78 -3.11 11.07
CA GLY A 412 27.66 -3.47 9.97
C GLY A 412 27.45 -4.89 9.45
N ASN A 413 26.30 -5.50 9.72
CA ASN A 413 25.90 -6.74 9.07
C ASN A 413 25.30 -6.42 7.70
N LEU A 414 25.71 -7.16 6.69
CA LEU A 414 25.17 -7.13 5.35
C LEU A 414 24.06 -8.17 5.22
N PHE A 415 22.87 -7.70 4.87
CA PHE A 415 21.74 -8.52 4.46
C PHE A 415 21.71 -8.65 2.94
N ILE A 416 21.39 -9.86 2.46
CA ILE A 416 21.47 -10.21 1.04
C ILE A 416 20.22 -11.00 0.66
N THR A 417 19.42 -10.50 -0.28
CA THR A 417 18.24 -11.22 -0.78
C THR A 417 18.60 -12.09 -1.98
N ILE A 418 18.33 -13.40 -1.87
CA ILE A 418 18.60 -14.37 -2.93
C ILE A 418 17.27 -15.05 -3.29
N GLY A 419 16.83 -14.92 -4.54
CA GLY A 419 15.62 -15.61 -5.01
C GLY A 419 15.81 -17.13 -5.11
N ASP A 420 14.71 -17.84 -5.30
CA ASP A 420 14.69 -19.31 -5.29
C ASP A 420 15.31 -19.93 -6.54
N ASN A 421 15.54 -19.13 -7.58
CA ASN A 421 16.04 -19.53 -8.89
C ASN A 421 15.39 -20.84 -9.38
N THR A 422 14.07 -20.90 -9.21
CA THR A 422 13.23 -22.03 -9.58
C THR A 422 12.28 -21.62 -10.69
N ASN A 423 12.25 -22.44 -11.75
CA ASN A 423 11.38 -22.22 -12.89
C ASN A 423 9.90 -22.24 -12.45
N PRO A 424 9.16 -21.14 -12.65
CA PRO A 424 7.76 -21.04 -12.21
C PRO A 424 6.78 -21.76 -13.14
N PHE A 425 7.20 -22.14 -14.36
CA PHE A 425 6.30 -22.71 -15.36
C PHE A 425 5.94 -24.18 -15.06
N GLU A 426 4.91 -24.68 -15.73
CA GLU A 426 4.46 -26.08 -15.58
C GLU A 426 4.13 -26.49 -14.12
N SER A 427 3.68 -25.52 -13.32
CA SER A 427 3.28 -25.63 -11.90
C SER A 427 1.80 -25.22 -11.66
N ASN A 428 1.06 -24.98 -12.75
CA ASN A 428 -0.27 -24.32 -12.73
C ASN A 428 -0.29 -22.95 -12.04
N GLY A 429 0.87 -22.27 -11.97
CA GLY A 429 1.02 -20.98 -11.31
C GLY A 429 1.03 -21.08 -9.78
N THR A 430 1.30 -22.26 -9.22
CA THR A 430 1.44 -22.46 -7.77
C THR A 430 2.90 -22.71 -7.39
N GLY A 431 3.18 -23.05 -6.13
CA GLY A 431 4.51 -23.49 -5.70
C GLY A 431 5.06 -24.65 -6.53
N PRO A 432 6.13 -24.47 -7.32
CA PRO A 432 6.75 -25.57 -8.07
C PRO A 432 7.45 -26.51 -7.09
N ILE A 433 6.97 -27.75 -6.94
CA ILE A 433 7.45 -28.74 -5.96
C ILE A 433 7.73 -30.11 -6.60
N SER A 434 8.29 -30.11 -7.81
CA SER A 434 8.42 -31.32 -8.64
C SER A 434 9.38 -32.36 -8.06
N ASN A 435 8.85 -33.56 -7.80
CA ASN A 435 9.64 -34.74 -7.43
C ASN A 435 10.16 -35.54 -8.65
N VAL A 436 9.94 -35.06 -9.89
CA VAL A 436 10.34 -35.75 -11.12
C VAL A 436 11.84 -35.51 -11.41
N ALA A 437 12.61 -36.57 -11.57
CA ALA A 437 14.08 -36.54 -11.59
C ALA A 437 14.71 -35.50 -12.55
N ASP A 438 14.22 -35.42 -13.78
CA ASP A 438 14.68 -34.53 -14.86
C ASP A 438 14.08 -33.11 -14.80
N ARG A 439 13.23 -32.81 -13.82
CA ARG A 439 12.63 -31.49 -13.59
C ARG A 439 13.12 -30.82 -12.31
N ALA A 440 14.41 -30.98 -11.99
CA ALA A 440 15.01 -30.43 -10.77
C ALA A 440 14.86 -28.89 -10.65
N HIS A 441 14.88 -28.17 -11.77
CA HIS A 441 14.69 -26.71 -11.80
C HIS A 441 13.24 -26.27 -11.53
N HIS A 442 12.30 -27.20 -11.38
CA HIS A 442 10.88 -26.94 -11.05
C HIS A 442 10.55 -27.40 -9.61
N ASP A 443 11.55 -27.39 -8.73
CA ASP A 443 11.44 -27.88 -7.36
C ASP A 443 11.98 -26.84 -6.37
N ALA A 444 11.12 -25.95 -5.91
CA ALA A 444 11.44 -24.94 -4.90
C ALA A 444 11.61 -25.57 -3.50
N LEU A 445 11.24 -26.85 -3.30
CA LEU A 445 11.61 -27.55 -2.06
C LEU A 445 13.12 -27.84 -2.02
N ARG A 446 13.79 -27.96 -3.17
CA ARG A 446 15.25 -28.11 -3.26
C ARG A 446 15.99 -26.83 -2.85
N THR A 447 15.37 -25.66 -3.01
CA THR A 447 15.97 -24.34 -2.78
C THR A 447 15.39 -23.66 -1.55
N SER A 448 14.26 -22.96 -1.66
CA SER A 448 13.65 -22.14 -0.60
C SER A 448 13.43 -22.90 0.70
N ALA A 449 12.93 -24.14 0.62
CA ALA A 449 12.68 -24.99 1.79
C ALA A 449 13.89 -25.81 2.25
N ASN A 450 14.97 -25.86 1.47
CA ASN A 450 16.17 -26.62 1.84
C ASN A 450 17.04 -25.76 2.74
N THR A 451 17.28 -26.24 3.96
CA THR A 451 18.09 -25.53 4.96
C THR A 451 19.57 -25.51 4.61
N GLN A 452 20.01 -26.33 3.64
CA GLN A 452 21.40 -26.40 3.17
C GLN A 452 21.65 -25.69 1.82
N ASP A 453 20.64 -25.04 1.24
CA ASP A 453 20.75 -24.22 0.02
C ASP A 453 20.59 -22.73 0.38
N LEU A 454 21.36 -21.86 -0.28
CA LEU A 454 21.35 -20.41 -0.05
C LEU A 454 20.32 -19.67 -0.91
N ARG A 455 19.68 -20.34 -1.88
CA ARG A 455 18.62 -19.78 -2.73
C ARG A 455 17.27 -19.76 -2.01
N GLY A 456 16.46 -18.76 -2.31
CA GLY A 456 15.17 -18.52 -1.66
C GLY A 456 15.34 -18.18 -0.18
N LYS A 457 16.29 -17.27 0.11
CA LYS A 457 16.72 -16.86 1.46
C LYS A 457 16.94 -15.34 1.53
N ILE A 458 16.96 -14.84 2.76
CA ILE A 458 17.70 -13.61 3.10
C ILE A 458 18.86 -14.02 3.99
N LEU A 459 20.07 -13.74 3.54
CA LEU A 459 21.31 -14.06 4.24
C LEU A 459 21.72 -12.88 5.12
N ARG A 460 22.45 -13.16 6.21
CA ARG A 460 23.07 -12.13 7.06
C ARG A 460 24.50 -12.51 7.40
N ILE A 461 25.46 -11.70 6.96
CA ILE A 461 26.90 -11.87 7.20
C ILE A 461 27.51 -10.57 7.72
N THR A 462 28.69 -10.63 8.33
CA THR A 462 29.47 -9.43 8.68
C THR A 462 30.72 -9.40 7.82
N PRO A 463 30.79 -8.54 6.78
CA PRO A 463 31.98 -8.44 5.93
C PRO A 463 33.22 -8.00 6.71
N ASN A 464 34.38 -8.55 6.36
CA ASN A 464 35.65 -8.17 6.95
C ASN A 464 36.33 -7.10 6.10
N LYS A 465 36.98 -6.13 6.76
CA LYS A 465 37.69 -5.03 6.09
C LYS A 465 38.77 -5.47 5.11
N GLN A 466 39.36 -6.65 5.32
CA GLN A 466 40.43 -7.21 4.48
C GLN A 466 39.95 -8.32 3.53
N GLY A 467 38.64 -8.51 3.38
CA GLY A 467 38.03 -9.57 2.56
C GLY A 467 37.55 -10.77 3.38
N GLY A 468 36.61 -11.52 2.80
CA GLY A 468 35.85 -12.55 3.51
C GLY A 468 34.81 -11.97 4.48
N TYR A 469 34.15 -12.84 5.24
CA TYR A 469 33.10 -12.45 6.19
C TYR A 469 33.10 -13.34 7.44
N THR A 470 32.34 -12.94 8.44
CA THR A 470 32.01 -13.75 9.63
C THR A 470 30.50 -13.93 9.77
N ILE A 471 30.08 -14.92 10.56
CA ILE A 471 28.67 -15.18 10.83
C ILE A 471 28.25 -14.43 12.12
N PRO A 472 27.34 -13.44 12.05
CA PRO A 472 26.83 -12.79 13.25
C PRO A 472 25.93 -13.73 14.07
N GLN A 473 25.95 -13.57 15.40
CA GLN A 473 25.08 -14.32 16.29
C GLN A 473 23.61 -14.00 16.07
N GLY A 474 22.74 -15.02 16.12
CA GLY A 474 21.29 -14.85 15.93
C GLY A 474 20.81 -15.04 14.49
N ASN A 475 21.59 -15.71 13.64
CA ASN A 475 21.08 -16.30 12.40
C ASN A 475 20.23 -17.55 12.71
N LEU A 476 19.38 -17.96 11.77
CA LEU A 476 18.38 -19.01 11.97
C LEU A 476 19.01 -20.36 12.38
N PHE A 477 20.18 -20.68 11.82
CA PHE A 477 20.89 -21.91 12.11
C PHE A 477 22.24 -21.62 12.78
N ALA A 478 22.28 -21.73 14.10
CA ALA A 478 23.52 -21.70 14.86
C ALA A 478 24.35 -23.00 14.68
N ASP A 479 23.69 -24.10 14.33
CA ASP A 479 24.29 -25.41 14.08
C ASP A 479 24.30 -25.69 12.57
N SER A 480 25.49 -25.69 11.97
CA SER A 480 25.67 -25.86 10.53
C SER A 480 25.24 -27.24 10.00
N SER A 481 25.05 -28.23 10.88
CA SER A 481 24.48 -29.53 10.50
C SER A 481 22.98 -29.46 10.22
N LYS A 482 22.29 -28.46 10.79
CA LYS A 482 20.84 -28.25 10.61
C LYS A 482 20.54 -27.28 9.46
N GLY A 483 21.46 -26.41 9.10
CA GLY A 483 21.32 -25.52 7.96
C GLY A 483 22.50 -24.58 7.82
N ARG A 484 22.56 -23.85 6.70
CA ARG A 484 23.63 -22.89 6.43
C ARG A 484 23.61 -21.75 7.44
N ALA A 485 24.76 -21.45 8.01
CA ALA A 485 24.91 -20.48 9.09
C ALA A 485 24.65 -19.04 8.62
N GLU A 486 24.73 -18.78 7.32
CA GLU A 486 24.43 -17.51 6.66
C GLU A 486 22.94 -17.17 6.66
N ILE A 487 22.05 -18.16 6.79
CA ILE A 487 20.60 -17.98 6.64
C ILE A 487 20.02 -17.22 7.84
N TYR A 488 19.41 -16.07 7.58
CA TYR A 488 18.62 -15.32 8.56
C TYR A 488 17.11 -15.54 8.34
N VAL A 489 16.68 -15.53 7.08
CA VAL A 489 15.31 -15.84 6.65
C VAL A 489 15.38 -16.98 5.65
N MET A 490 14.50 -17.96 5.78
CA MET A 490 14.27 -18.99 4.76
C MET A 490 12.84 -18.99 4.24
N GLY A 491 12.61 -19.70 3.13
CA GLY A 491 11.26 -19.88 2.59
C GLY A 491 10.75 -18.63 1.88
N THR A 492 11.57 -18.01 1.04
CA THR A 492 11.17 -16.91 0.15
C THR A 492 11.21 -17.35 -1.31
N ARG A 493 10.43 -16.70 -2.18
CA ARG A 493 10.41 -16.96 -3.64
C ARG A 493 11.33 -16.01 -4.39
N ASN A 494 10.96 -14.75 -4.44
CA ASN A 494 11.68 -13.66 -5.09
C ASN A 494 11.63 -12.40 -4.21
N PRO A 495 12.39 -12.38 -3.10
CA PRO A 495 12.49 -11.22 -2.21
C PRO A 495 13.26 -10.08 -2.89
N TYR A 496 12.57 -9.27 -3.71
CA TYR A 496 13.23 -8.32 -4.62
C TYR A 496 13.71 -7.04 -3.93
N THR A 497 12.87 -6.42 -3.10
CA THR A 497 13.25 -5.25 -2.28
C THR A 497 13.15 -5.57 -0.81
N MET A 498 14.03 -4.95 -0.02
CA MET A 498 14.09 -5.08 1.42
C MET A 498 14.60 -3.77 2.01
N ALA A 499 14.18 -3.48 3.24
CA ALA A 499 14.65 -2.35 4.02
C ALA A 499 14.87 -2.80 5.48
N VAL A 500 15.94 -2.29 6.10
CA VAL A 500 16.24 -2.51 7.52
C VAL A 500 15.93 -1.24 8.29
N ASP A 501 15.04 -1.32 9.28
CA ASP A 501 14.71 -0.19 10.14
C ASP A 501 15.90 0.15 11.05
N PRO A 502 16.55 1.31 10.89
CA PRO A 502 17.75 1.66 11.64
C PRO A 502 17.48 1.88 13.15
N GLN A 503 16.21 2.04 13.55
CA GLN A 503 15.84 2.24 14.96
C GLN A 503 15.64 0.91 15.69
N SER A 504 15.13 -0.12 15.01
CA SER A 504 14.73 -1.39 15.63
C SER A 504 15.46 -2.64 15.12
N ASP A 505 16.24 -2.52 14.05
CA ASP A 505 16.84 -3.63 13.30
C ASP A 505 15.79 -4.60 12.68
N THR A 506 14.52 -4.20 12.63
CA THR A 506 13.44 -4.96 11.96
C THR A 506 13.62 -4.89 10.45
N ILE A 507 13.46 -6.02 9.77
CA ILE A 507 13.50 -6.08 8.31
C ILE A 507 12.07 -6.08 7.76
N TYR A 508 11.85 -5.32 6.70
CA TYR A 508 10.68 -5.45 5.84
C TYR A 508 11.15 -5.88 4.46
N PHE A 509 10.52 -6.89 3.87
CA PHE A 509 10.85 -7.32 2.51
C PHE A 509 9.58 -7.59 1.70
N ALA A 510 9.67 -7.35 0.40
CA ALA A 510 8.61 -7.64 -0.54
C ALA A 510 8.95 -8.92 -1.31
N ASP A 511 8.05 -9.90 -1.28
CA ASP A 511 8.22 -11.19 -1.97
C ASP A 511 7.18 -11.33 -3.09
N ILE A 512 7.66 -11.54 -4.31
CA ILE A 512 6.81 -11.69 -5.48
C ILE A 512 6.41 -13.16 -5.56
N GLY A 513 5.13 -13.48 -5.33
CA GLY A 513 4.62 -14.85 -5.39
C GLY A 513 4.16 -15.29 -6.79
N PRO A 514 3.55 -16.47 -6.91
CA PRO A 514 3.32 -17.13 -8.19
C PRO A 514 2.04 -16.66 -8.90
N ASP A 515 1.76 -17.19 -10.09
CA ASP A 515 0.80 -16.60 -11.04
C ASP A 515 -0.61 -17.22 -11.05
N ALA A 516 -0.91 -18.18 -10.16
CA ALA A 516 -2.23 -18.81 -10.09
C ALA A 516 -3.31 -17.75 -9.81
N ARG A 517 -4.34 -17.69 -10.68
CA ARG A 517 -5.42 -16.69 -10.57
C ARG A 517 -6.57 -17.12 -9.67
N LYS A 518 -6.71 -18.43 -9.42
CA LYS A 518 -7.81 -19.04 -8.66
C LYS A 518 -7.27 -20.13 -7.75
N ASP A 519 -7.98 -20.36 -6.66
CA ASP A 519 -7.70 -21.48 -5.77
C ASP A 519 -7.97 -22.80 -6.50
N SER A 520 -7.30 -23.86 -6.06
CA SER A 520 -7.38 -25.20 -6.63
C SER A 520 -7.50 -26.25 -5.54
N ASP A 521 -8.48 -27.14 -5.68
CA ASP A 521 -8.59 -28.33 -4.85
C ASP A 521 -7.42 -29.31 -5.06
N GLU A 522 -6.71 -29.20 -6.18
CA GLU A 522 -5.58 -30.05 -6.54
C GLU A 522 -4.26 -29.52 -5.98
N PHE A 523 -4.03 -28.20 -6.07
CA PHE A 523 -2.74 -27.58 -5.75
C PHE A 523 -2.76 -26.71 -4.48
N GLY A 524 -3.91 -26.12 -4.12
CA GLY A 524 -4.05 -25.19 -3.00
C GLY A 524 -4.36 -23.76 -3.44
N PRO A 525 -3.98 -22.74 -2.66
CA PRO A 525 -4.39 -21.36 -2.88
C PRO A 525 -3.87 -20.75 -4.19
N ARG A 526 -4.55 -19.69 -4.65
CA ARG A 526 -4.06 -18.80 -5.72
C ARG A 526 -2.75 -18.08 -5.31
N GLY A 527 -2.14 -17.38 -6.24
CA GLY A 527 -0.92 -16.61 -6.00
C GLY A 527 -1.16 -15.29 -5.28
N TYR A 528 -0.17 -14.86 -4.48
CA TYR A 528 -0.14 -13.60 -3.71
C TYR A 528 1.22 -12.92 -3.85
N CYS A 529 1.28 -11.60 -3.96
CA CYS A 529 2.50 -10.86 -3.59
C CYS A 529 2.41 -10.54 -2.11
N GLU A 530 3.55 -10.48 -1.43
CA GLU A 530 3.63 -10.38 0.02
C GLU A 530 4.54 -9.24 0.46
N ILE A 531 4.15 -8.59 1.56
CA ILE A 531 5.03 -7.74 2.36
C ILE A 531 5.19 -8.42 3.72
N ASN A 532 6.43 -8.73 4.03
CA ASN A 532 6.82 -9.51 5.21
C ASN A 532 7.58 -8.64 6.20
N LYS A 533 7.44 -8.94 7.50
CA LYS A 533 8.15 -8.29 8.60
C LYS A 533 8.96 -9.32 9.37
N VAL A 534 10.23 -9.04 9.60
CA VAL A 534 11.17 -9.93 10.31
C VAL A 534 11.66 -9.21 11.56
N THR A 535 11.11 -9.57 12.71
CA THR A 535 11.65 -9.15 14.02
C THR A 535 12.64 -10.17 14.58
N GLU A 536 12.59 -11.41 14.09
CA GLU A 536 13.44 -12.53 14.49
C GLU A 536 13.70 -13.43 13.27
N PRO A 537 14.86 -14.12 13.19
CA PRO A 537 15.14 -15.05 12.10
C PRO A 537 14.06 -16.14 12.00
N GLY A 538 13.68 -16.56 10.79
CA GLY A 538 12.54 -17.45 10.64
C GLY A 538 12.33 -18.05 9.25
N ASN A 539 11.30 -18.90 9.15
CA ASN A 539 10.82 -19.49 7.91
C ASN A 539 9.55 -18.76 7.46
N PHE A 540 9.52 -18.24 6.24
CA PHE A 540 8.40 -17.50 5.64
C PHE A 540 7.60 -18.34 4.65
N GLY A 541 7.83 -19.67 4.67
CA GLY A 541 6.86 -20.65 4.25
C GLY A 541 6.92 -21.08 2.79
N TRP A 542 7.45 -20.27 1.86
CA TRP A 542 7.54 -20.68 0.44
C TRP A 542 8.44 -21.93 0.26
N PRO A 543 8.05 -22.91 -0.57
CA PRO A 543 6.87 -23.01 -1.43
C PRO A 543 5.69 -23.78 -0.79
N THR A 544 5.72 -23.99 0.52
CA THR A 544 4.72 -24.81 1.25
C THR A 544 3.50 -23.99 1.68
N MET A 545 3.69 -22.68 1.88
CA MET A 545 2.69 -21.71 2.32
C MET A 545 2.77 -20.46 1.47
N ILE A 546 1.72 -19.65 1.52
CA ILE A 546 1.66 -18.30 0.97
C ILE A 546 0.70 -17.43 1.79
N ALA A 547 0.75 -16.11 1.65
CA ALA A 547 -0.12 -15.13 2.30
C ALA A 547 -0.06 -15.24 3.84
N ASN A 548 -1.20 -15.29 4.51
CA ASN A 548 -1.29 -15.49 5.95
C ASN A 548 -1.15 -16.97 6.36
N ASN A 549 -0.12 -17.66 5.83
CA ASN A 549 0.11 -19.10 5.98
C ASN A 549 -0.99 -20.00 5.38
N LEU A 550 -1.55 -19.62 4.22
CA LEU A 550 -2.41 -20.50 3.44
C LEU A 550 -1.58 -21.69 2.90
N PRO A 551 -1.93 -22.94 3.26
CA PRO A 551 -1.12 -24.09 2.88
C PRO A 551 -1.38 -24.55 1.45
N TYR A 552 -0.31 -24.81 0.70
CA TYR A 552 -0.37 -25.59 -0.52
C TYR A 552 -0.59 -27.08 -0.23
N ARG A 553 -0.95 -27.84 -1.26
CA ARG A 553 -1.06 -29.30 -1.20
C ARG A 553 0.26 -29.95 -1.59
N MET A 554 0.59 -31.02 -0.88
CA MET A 554 1.70 -31.89 -1.26
C MET A 554 1.33 -32.65 -2.53
N TYR A 555 1.72 -32.14 -3.70
CA TYR A 555 1.40 -32.74 -4.98
C TYR A 555 2.58 -33.59 -5.49
N ASP A 556 2.30 -34.86 -5.79
CA ASP A 556 3.26 -35.77 -6.42
C ASP A 556 3.16 -35.63 -7.94
N TYR A 557 4.12 -34.93 -8.55
CA TYR A 557 4.15 -34.68 -9.99
C TYR A 557 4.45 -35.93 -10.82
N ALA A 558 5.20 -36.88 -10.27
CA ALA A 558 5.50 -38.15 -10.93
C ALA A 558 4.25 -39.04 -11.01
N GLN A 559 3.45 -39.09 -9.94
CA GLN A 559 2.22 -39.88 -9.86
C GLN A 559 0.96 -39.12 -10.28
N LYS A 560 1.07 -37.80 -10.48
CA LYS A 560 -0.04 -36.86 -10.70
C LYS A 560 -1.13 -37.00 -9.63
N LYS A 561 -0.70 -36.95 -8.36
CA LYS A 561 -1.56 -37.24 -7.22
C LYS A 561 -1.54 -36.13 -6.19
N THR A 562 -2.72 -35.61 -5.88
CA THR A 562 -2.94 -34.67 -4.77
C THR A 562 -2.80 -35.35 -3.42
N GLY A 563 -1.95 -34.78 -2.57
CA GLY A 563 -1.76 -35.17 -1.18
C GLY A 563 -2.48 -34.26 -0.19
N LYS A 564 -2.04 -34.33 1.07
CA LYS A 564 -2.55 -33.50 2.17
C LYS A 564 -2.03 -32.07 2.04
N LEU A 565 -2.67 -31.15 2.74
CA LEU A 565 -2.14 -29.79 2.94
C LEU A 565 -0.86 -29.88 3.78
N PHE A 566 0.09 -28.98 3.52
CA PHE A 566 1.22 -28.77 4.43
C PHE A 566 0.75 -28.28 5.80
N ASN A 567 1.51 -28.58 6.85
CA ASN A 567 1.25 -28.08 8.21
C ASN A 567 2.07 -26.79 8.45
N PRO A 568 1.45 -25.61 8.65
CA PRO A 568 2.19 -24.37 8.90
C PRO A 568 3.04 -24.38 10.17
N LEU A 569 2.69 -25.22 11.17
CA LEU A 569 3.44 -25.32 12.42
C LEU A 569 4.70 -26.19 12.31
N ALA A 570 4.75 -27.08 11.32
CA ALA A 570 5.89 -27.95 11.06
C ALA A 570 5.88 -28.36 9.57
N PRO A 571 6.23 -27.45 8.65
CA PRO A 571 6.24 -27.76 7.22
C PRO A 571 7.28 -28.85 6.93
N GLN A 572 7.02 -29.66 5.90
CA GLN A 572 7.89 -30.79 5.56
C GLN A 572 8.57 -30.58 4.21
N ASN A 573 9.89 -30.77 4.16
CA ASN A 573 10.65 -30.83 2.92
C ASN A 573 10.86 -32.27 2.49
N PHE A 574 9.98 -32.75 1.59
CA PHE A 574 10.02 -34.09 1.01
C PHE A 574 10.72 -34.15 -0.35
N SER A 575 11.42 -33.09 -0.78
CA SER A 575 12.14 -33.12 -2.05
C SER A 575 13.10 -34.31 -2.06
N PRO A 576 13.17 -35.10 -3.15
CA PRO A 576 14.18 -36.14 -3.31
C PRO A 576 15.61 -35.56 -3.37
N ARG A 577 15.75 -34.23 -3.40
CA ARG A 577 17.01 -33.48 -3.48
C ARG A 577 17.28 -32.68 -2.20
N ASN A 578 16.48 -32.88 -1.15
CA ASN A 578 16.70 -32.23 0.12
C ASN A 578 17.99 -32.75 0.76
N THR A 579 18.87 -31.82 1.14
CA THR A 579 20.13 -32.10 1.84
C THR A 579 20.15 -31.56 3.27
N GLY A 580 19.08 -30.86 3.67
CA GLY A 580 18.89 -30.27 4.99
C GLY A 580 17.83 -30.96 5.83
N LEU A 581 17.13 -30.18 6.65
CA LEU A 581 16.08 -30.69 7.52
C LEU A 581 14.87 -31.17 6.71
N THR A 582 14.25 -32.27 7.16
CA THR A 582 12.96 -32.73 6.65
C THR A 582 11.80 -32.00 7.31
N GLU A 583 11.87 -31.76 8.62
CA GLU A 583 10.88 -30.97 9.36
C GLU A 583 11.44 -29.56 9.56
N LEU A 584 10.73 -28.57 9.02
CA LEU A 584 11.18 -27.18 8.96
C LEU A 584 10.67 -26.39 10.16
N PRO A 585 11.33 -25.25 10.50
CA PRO A 585 10.77 -24.30 11.44
C PRO A 585 9.36 -23.86 11.02
N GLN A 586 8.53 -23.51 12.00
CA GLN A 586 7.19 -22.98 11.78
C GLN A 586 7.20 -21.81 10.77
N ALA A 587 6.23 -21.81 9.85
CA ALA A 587 6.05 -20.74 8.89
C ALA A 587 5.48 -19.47 9.56
N GLN A 588 6.04 -18.31 9.22
CA GLN A 588 5.58 -16.99 9.64
C GLN A 588 4.70 -16.37 8.56
N PRO A 589 3.56 -15.76 8.92
CA PRO A 589 2.64 -15.17 7.96
C PRO A 589 3.13 -13.81 7.44
N ALA A 590 2.74 -13.46 6.21
CA ALA A 590 2.91 -12.11 5.69
C ALA A 590 2.04 -11.09 6.45
N VAL A 591 2.53 -9.85 6.57
CA VAL A 591 1.79 -8.73 7.19
C VAL A 591 0.72 -8.21 6.23
N LEU A 592 1.00 -8.21 4.93
CA LEU A 592 0.11 -7.75 3.89
C LEU A 592 0.32 -8.61 2.64
N TYR A 593 -0.78 -9.00 1.98
CA TYR A 593 -0.72 -9.88 0.81
C TYR A 593 -1.90 -9.62 -0.14
N TYR A 594 -1.66 -9.77 -1.45
CA TYR A 594 -2.71 -9.48 -2.44
C TYR A 594 -2.62 -10.31 -3.72
N PRO A 595 -3.77 -10.80 -4.24
CA PRO A 595 -3.86 -11.56 -5.47
C PRO A 595 -4.07 -10.64 -6.68
N TYR A 596 -4.12 -11.21 -7.89
CA TYR A 596 -4.45 -10.44 -9.10
C TYR A 596 -5.83 -9.78 -9.02
N ALA A 597 -6.79 -10.48 -8.44
CA ALA A 597 -8.12 -9.97 -8.14
C ALA A 597 -8.07 -8.95 -6.97
N PRO A 598 -9.15 -8.18 -6.73
CA PRO A 598 -9.26 -7.39 -5.52
C PRO A 598 -9.02 -8.27 -4.28
N SER A 599 -8.20 -7.78 -3.35
CA SER A 599 -8.02 -8.46 -2.07
C SER A 599 -9.29 -8.29 -1.24
N ALA A 600 -9.77 -9.37 -0.63
CA ALA A 600 -10.90 -9.28 0.30
C ALA A 600 -10.52 -8.57 1.60
N GLU A 601 -9.25 -8.70 2.02
CA GLU A 601 -8.75 -8.10 3.26
C GLU A 601 -8.17 -6.70 3.05
N PHE A 602 -7.55 -6.46 1.89
CA PHE A 602 -6.87 -5.20 1.55
C PHE A 602 -7.31 -4.65 0.19
N PRO A 603 -8.61 -4.37 -0.02
CA PRO A 603 -9.13 -3.94 -1.31
C PRO A 603 -8.48 -2.65 -1.82
N GLU A 604 -7.91 -1.81 -0.93
CA GLU A 604 -7.20 -0.58 -1.28
C GLU A 604 -5.97 -0.83 -2.17
N LEU A 605 -5.45 -2.06 -2.23
CA LEU A 605 -4.31 -2.43 -3.08
C LEU A 605 -4.72 -2.60 -4.57
N GLY A 606 -6.02 -2.56 -4.86
CA GLY A 606 -6.59 -2.68 -6.19
C GLY A 606 -6.44 -4.08 -6.80
N GLN A 607 -6.51 -4.13 -8.14
CA GLN A 607 -6.40 -5.36 -8.94
C GLN A 607 -5.42 -5.19 -10.12
N GLY A 608 -5.20 -6.28 -10.86
CA GLY A 608 -4.32 -6.33 -12.03
C GLY A 608 -2.99 -7.03 -11.74
N GLY A 609 -2.01 -6.85 -12.64
CA GLY A 609 -0.64 -7.34 -12.51
C GLY A 609 -0.04 -7.04 -11.13
N ARG A 610 0.97 -7.78 -10.69
CA ARG A 610 1.53 -7.61 -9.34
C ARG A 610 3.03 -7.76 -9.33
N ASN A 611 3.68 -6.90 -8.57
CA ASN A 611 5.09 -7.01 -8.23
C ASN A 611 5.32 -6.02 -7.08
N SER A 612 5.32 -6.56 -5.85
CA SER A 612 5.37 -5.77 -4.63
C SER A 612 6.76 -5.21 -4.37
N LEU A 613 6.80 -3.98 -3.85
CA LEU A 613 8.01 -3.29 -3.42
C LEU A 613 7.87 -2.75 -1.99
N VAL A 614 8.98 -2.57 -1.30
CA VAL A 614 9.03 -1.95 0.02
C VAL A 614 10.20 -0.97 0.14
N ALA A 615 9.94 0.23 0.67
CA ALA A 615 10.98 1.20 1.02
C ALA A 615 11.34 1.18 2.51
N GLY A 616 10.52 0.50 3.32
CA GLY A 616 10.69 0.39 4.76
C GLY A 616 9.77 1.29 5.58
N ILE A 617 10.05 1.35 6.88
CA ILE A 617 9.31 2.15 7.84
C ILE A 617 9.88 3.55 7.91
N TYR A 618 9.01 4.54 7.88
CA TYR A 618 9.40 5.93 8.07
C TYR A 618 9.90 6.19 9.51
N PRO A 619 11.05 6.88 9.68
CA PRO A 619 11.64 7.13 11.00
C PRO A 619 10.71 7.88 11.96
N SER A 620 10.81 7.59 13.26
CA SER A 620 10.17 8.42 14.30
C SER A 620 11.12 9.46 14.86
N GLY A 621 10.66 10.70 15.09
CA GLY A 621 11.44 11.77 15.68
C GLY A 621 11.26 13.12 14.97
N ASP A 622 11.86 14.17 15.52
CA ASP A 622 11.82 15.50 14.93
C ASP A 622 12.93 15.68 13.86
N GLY A 623 12.69 16.56 12.88
CA GLY A 623 13.70 16.97 11.90
C GLY A 623 13.77 16.13 10.62
N TYR A 624 12.90 15.13 10.46
CA TYR A 624 12.74 14.41 9.20
C TYR A 624 11.89 15.20 8.18
N ALA A 625 12.04 14.87 6.91
CA ALA A 625 11.50 15.66 5.79
C ALA A 625 9.97 15.73 5.75
N TYR A 626 9.27 14.68 6.20
CA TYR A 626 7.81 14.59 6.17
C TYR A 626 7.17 14.82 7.54
N PRO A 627 5.90 15.26 7.58
CA PRO A 627 5.15 15.48 8.82
C PRO A 627 5.08 14.23 9.71
N LYS A 628 4.85 14.46 11.02
CA LYS A 628 4.73 13.40 12.04
C LYS A 628 3.69 12.32 11.72
N TYR A 629 2.71 12.63 10.87
CA TYR A 629 1.75 11.65 10.36
C TYR A 629 2.38 10.38 9.82
N PHE A 630 3.57 10.46 9.21
CA PHE A 630 4.24 9.32 8.60
C PHE A 630 5.07 8.50 9.59
N GLU A 631 5.34 8.99 10.80
CA GLU A 631 6.16 8.27 11.78
C GLU A 631 5.68 6.83 11.94
N ARG A 632 6.61 5.89 11.80
CA ARG A 632 6.39 4.45 11.96
C ARG A 632 5.41 3.82 10.95
N LYS A 633 5.09 4.50 9.85
CA LYS A 633 4.29 3.94 8.75
C LYS A 633 5.16 3.29 7.69
N LEU A 634 4.65 2.22 7.10
CA LEU A 634 5.36 1.41 6.11
C LEU A 634 5.07 1.93 4.71
N PHE A 635 6.13 2.23 3.95
CA PHE A 635 6.03 2.63 2.56
C PHE A 635 6.18 1.42 1.64
N ILE A 636 5.18 1.22 0.80
CA ILE A 636 5.13 0.12 -0.17
C ILE A 636 4.83 0.66 -1.56
N GLY A 637 5.24 -0.10 -2.58
CA GLY A 637 4.94 0.19 -3.97
C GLY A 637 4.56 -1.07 -4.73
N ASP A 638 4.12 -0.90 -5.97
CA ASP A 638 3.97 -2.02 -6.90
C ASP A 638 4.37 -1.62 -8.31
N PHE A 639 5.31 -2.36 -8.90
CA PHE A 639 5.84 -2.12 -10.24
C PHE A 639 4.74 -2.25 -11.31
N MET A 640 3.93 -3.31 -11.25
CA MET A 640 2.92 -3.63 -12.27
C MET A 640 1.65 -2.77 -12.11
N ARG A 641 1.41 -2.25 -10.90
CA ARG A 641 0.23 -1.46 -10.58
C ARG A 641 0.50 0.04 -10.53
N HIS A 642 1.76 0.45 -10.64
CA HIS A 642 2.18 1.86 -10.75
C HIS A 642 1.68 2.73 -9.59
N TRP A 643 1.66 2.18 -8.37
CA TRP A 643 1.24 2.93 -7.20
C TRP A 643 2.29 2.91 -6.11
N LEU A 644 2.19 3.93 -5.26
CA LEU A 644 2.90 4.08 -4.01
C LEU A 644 1.87 4.26 -2.89
N LYS A 645 2.00 3.50 -1.80
CA LYS A 645 1.06 3.53 -0.69
C LYS A 645 1.77 3.55 0.66
N VAL A 646 1.06 4.04 1.67
CA VAL A 646 1.52 4.13 3.05
C VAL A 646 0.60 3.31 3.94
N VAL A 647 1.18 2.36 4.68
CA VAL A 647 0.45 1.44 5.54
C VAL A 647 0.65 1.83 7.00
N THR A 648 -0.45 2.00 7.72
CA THR A 648 -0.47 2.20 9.17
C THR A 648 -0.65 0.85 9.85
N LEU A 649 0.31 0.47 10.69
CA LEU A 649 0.26 -0.74 11.51
C LEU A 649 -0.12 -0.36 12.95
N ASP A 650 -0.90 -1.21 13.62
CA ASP A 650 -1.09 -1.08 15.08
C ASP A 650 0.06 -1.75 15.86
N LYS A 651 -0.01 -1.67 17.19
CA LYS A 651 1.00 -2.26 18.09
C LYS A 651 1.13 -3.79 18.01
N PHE A 652 0.21 -4.46 17.30
CA PHE A 652 0.21 -5.90 17.05
C PHE A 652 0.53 -6.20 15.57
N ASP A 653 1.07 -5.22 14.84
CA ASP A 653 1.44 -5.32 13.43
C ASP A 653 0.26 -5.59 12.48
N ARG A 654 -0.96 -5.30 12.92
CA ARG A 654 -2.14 -5.43 12.06
C ARG A 654 -2.30 -4.18 11.20
N VAL A 655 -2.62 -4.37 9.93
CA VAL A 655 -2.94 -3.27 9.02
C VAL A 655 -4.21 -2.55 9.51
N VAL A 656 -4.05 -1.28 9.86
CA VAL A 656 -5.14 -0.39 10.26
C VAL A 656 -5.69 0.37 9.06
N LYS A 657 -4.78 0.84 8.22
CA LYS A 657 -5.08 1.77 7.13
C LYS A 657 -4.03 1.64 6.03
N ILE A 658 -4.49 1.79 4.79
CA ILE A 658 -3.64 1.90 3.60
C ILE A 658 -4.06 3.20 2.91
N ASP A 659 -3.16 4.18 2.88
CA ASP A 659 -3.35 5.44 2.14
C ASP A 659 -2.59 5.37 0.82
N ASN A 660 -3.15 5.98 -0.22
CA ASN A 660 -2.37 6.33 -1.39
C ASN A 660 -1.35 7.43 -1.06
N PHE A 661 -0.24 7.45 -1.79
CA PHE A 661 0.79 8.47 -1.66
C PHE A 661 1.01 9.16 -3.00
N ALA A 662 1.01 10.50 -3.00
CA ALA A 662 1.24 11.34 -4.16
C ALA A 662 0.44 10.92 -5.42
N GLU A 663 -0.88 10.69 -5.30
CA GLU A 663 -1.75 10.18 -6.39
C GLU A 663 -1.77 11.01 -7.68
N HIS A 664 -1.35 12.27 -7.58
CA HIS A 664 -1.22 13.18 -8.71
C HIS A 664 0.05 12.92 -9.55
N VAL A 665 0.94 12.03 -9.10
CA VAL A 665 2.16 11.62 -9.82
C VAL A 665 1.91 10.30 -10.53
N GLU A 666 2.17 10.28 -11.83
CA GLU A 666 2.11 9.07 -12.65
C GLU A 666 3.48 8.41 -12.72
N PHE A 667 3.56 7.15 -12.29
CA PHE A 667 4.81 6.39 -12.25
C PHE A 667 5.01 5.52 -13.49
N ALA A 668 6.21 5.54 -14.05
CA ALA A 668 6.63 4.71 -15.17
C ALA A 668 7.45 3.49 -14.69
N GLY A 669 6.79 2.52 -14.07
CA GLY A 669 7.40 1.26 -13.62
C GLY A 669 8.32 1.46 -12.42
N LEU A 670 7.74 1.72 -11.24
CA LEU A 670 8.47 1.75 -9.96
C LEU A 670 9.21 0.43 -9.78
N LEU A 671 10.52 0.44 -9.59
CA LEU A 671 11.31 -0.78 -9.47
C LEU A 671 12.11 -0.86 -8.15
N ASP A 672 12.60 0.26 -7.63
CA ASP A 672 13.32 0.28 -6.35
C ASP A 672 12.95 1.53 -5.54
N MET A 673 13.02 1.45 -4.22
CA MET A 673 12.58 2.51 -3.31
C MET A 673 13.37 2.50 -2.01
N GLN A 674 13.77 3.68 -1.49
CA GLN A 674 14.49 3.81 -0.22
C GLN A 674 14.04 5.07 0.54
N ILE A 675 14.05 5.00 1.88
CA ILE A 675 13.91 6.19 2.73
C ILE A 675 15.30 6.61 3.19
N ASP A 676 15.72 7.83 2.85
CA ASP A 676 17.06 8.31 3.22
C ASP A 676 17.18 8.71 4.70
N ALA A 677 18.41 8.98 5.16
CA ALA A 677 18.67 9.35 6.55
C ALA A 677 17.99 10.67 7.00
N LYS A 678 17.49 11.48 6.06
CA LYS A 678 16.71 12.71 6.32
C LYS A 678 15.20 12.46 6.23
N GLY A 679 14.77 11.23 5.95
CA GLY A 679 13.36 10.88 5.81
C GLY A 679 12.75 11.28 4.48
N ARG A 680 13.54 11.45 3.40
CA ARG A 680 12.97 11.60 2.05
C ARG A 680 12.78 10.23 1.42
N LEU A 681 11.64 10.02 0.78
CA LEU A 681 11.38 8.84 -0.04
C LEU A 681 11.99 9.03 -1.43
N TRP A 682 12.84 8.08 -1.81
CA TRP A 682 13.47 7.97 -3.11
C TRP A 682 12.85 6.82 -3.89
N VAL A 683 12.69 7.00 -5.20
CA VAL A 683 12.16 5.98 -6.11
C VAL A 683 12.97 5.93 -7.40
N LEU A 684 13.19 4.70 -7.87
CA LEU A 684 13.78 4.39 -9.16
C LEU A 684 12.69 3.82 -10.08
N GLU A 685 12.56 4.42 -11.25
CA GLU A 685 11.61 4.01 -12.28
C GLU A 685 12.38 3.34 -13.44
N TYR A 686 11.91 2.17 -13.86
CA TYR A 686 12.49 1.36 -14.95
C TYR A 686 12.03 1.84 -16.34
N GLY A 687 10.87 2.48 -16.41
CA GLY A 687 10.16 2.77 -17.65
C GLY A 687 9.06 1.74 -17.96
N VAL A 688 8.28 2.01 -19.01
CA VAL A 688 7.11 1.19 -19.39
C VAL A 688 7.43 0.09 -20.40
N LYS A 689 8.62 0.13 -21.01
CA LYS A 689 9.06 -0.85 -22.02
C LYS A 689 10.02 -1.84 -21.39
N TRP A 690 9.77 -3.14 -21.60
CA TRP A 690 10.70 -4.20 -21.20
C TRP A 690 11.91 -4.27 -22.11
N TRP A 691 13.10 -4.41 -21.51
CA TRP A 691 14.38 -4.54 -22.23
C TRP A 691 14.66 -3.41 -23.23
N PRO A 692 14.45 -2.13 -22.85
CA PRO A 692 14.62 -1.02 -23.77
C PRO A 692 16.08 -0.84 -24.16
N GLU A 693 16.33 -0.40 -25.40
CA GLU A 693 17.65 0.15 -25.79
C GLU A 693 17.79 1.61 -25.30
N GLU A 694 16.67 2.33 -25.18
CA GLU A 694 16.54 3.66 -24.58
C GLU A 694 15.21 3.74 -23.82
N SER A 695 15.22 4.35 -22.64
CA SER A 695 14.03 4.50 -21.77
C SER A 695 13.98 5.93 -21.21
N PRO A 696 13.34 6.87 -21.93
CA PRO A 696 13.27 8.27 -21.49
C PRO A 696 12.49 8.45 -20.19
N GLU A 697 11.59 7.51 -19.86
CA GLU A 697 10.81 7.56 -18.62
C GLU A 697 11.59 7.03 -17.41
N ALA A 698 12.68 6.28 -17.63
CA ALA A 698 13.43 5.67 -16.55
C ALA A 698 14.29 6.72 -15.84
N LYS A 699 14.05 6.89 -14.53
CA LYS A 699 14.59 8.00 -13.75
C LYS A 699 14.79 7.65 -12.28
N LEU A 700 15.73 8.34 -11.64
CA LEU A 700 15.86 8.40 -10.18
C LEU A 700 15.27 9.72 -9.70
N SER A 701 14.42 9.65 -8.69
CA SER A 701 13.78 10.83 -8.10
C SER A 701 13.55 10.67 -6.60
N PHE A 702 13.25 11.77 -5.93
CA PHE A 702 12.78 11.78 -4.55
C PHE A 702 11.59 12.70 -4.37
N PHE A 703 10.86 12.53 -3.27
CA PHE A 703 9.70 13.36 -2.95
C PHE A 703 10.03 14.40 -1.88
N ASP A 704 9.76 15.67 -2.18
CA ASP A 704 9.81 16.77 -1.22
C ASP A 704 8.40 17.13 -0.72
N PHE A 705 8.30 17.56 0.53
CA PHE A 705 7.04 18.04 1.10
C PHE A 705 6.91 19.56 0.95
N ASN A 706 5.94 20.02 0.17
CA ASN A 706 5.68 21.43 -0.07
C ASN A 706 4.84 22.05 1.07
N HIS A 707 5.45 22.99 1.78
CA HIS A 707 4.85 23.72 2.91
C HIS A 707 4.04 24.96 2.49
N ALA A 708 3.90 25.25 1.20
CA ALA A 708 3.06 26.36 0.71
C ALA A 708 1.56 26.14 1.05
N PRO A 709 0.73 27.19 1.01
CA PRO A 709 -0.72 27.05 1.08
C PRO A 709 -1.24 26.06 0.04
N ILE A 710 -2.17 25.18 0.42
CA ILE A 710 -2.59 24.05 -0.43
C ILE A 710 -3.26 24.53 -1.71
N GLU A 711 -3.97 25.65 -1.65
CA GLU A 711 -4.68 26.26 -2.78
C GLU A 711 -3.69 26.68 -3.88
N GLN A 712 -2.49 27.12 -3.51
CA GLN A 712 -1.44 27.46 -4.47
C GLN A 712 -0.87 26.21 -5.16
N ILE A 713 -0.75 25.12 -4.43
CA ILE A 713 -0.27 23.84 -4.95
C ILE A 713 -1.30 23.25 -5.92
N ILE A 714 -2.58 23.21 -5.53
CA ILE A 714 -3.69 22.73 -6.37
C ILE A 714 -3.78 23.55 -7.66
N ALA A 715 -3.69 24.89 -7.57
CA ALA A 715 -3.71 25.76 -8.75
C ALA A 715 -2.57 25.42 -9.73
N LYS A 716 -1.36 25.18 -9.21
CA LYS A 716 -0.19 24.79 -10.04
C LYS A 716 -0.38 23.44 -10.72
N LEU A 717 -0.93 22.45 -10.01
CA LEU A 717 -1.23 21.12 -10.57
C LEU A 717 -2.32 21.18 -11.65
N SER A 718 -3.29 22.09 -11.51
CA SER A 718 -4.39 22.26 -12.46
C SER A 718 -3.93 22.91 -13.77
N VAL A 719 -3.06 23.92 -13.70
CA VAL A 719 -2.50 24.59 -14.88
C VAL A 719 -1.63 23.66 -15.72
N GLY A 720 -0.91 22.72 -15.08
CA GLY A 720 -0.13 21.70 -15.78
C GLY A 720 -0.99 20.75 -16.63
N LYS A 721 -2.21 20.43 -16.17
CA LYS A 721 -3.17 19.62 -16.91
C LYS A 721 -3.83 20.38 -18.07
N GLU A 722 -4.07 21.69 -17.93
CA GLU A 722 -4.61 22.52 -19.00
C GLU A 722 -3.61 22.74 -20.15
N GLN A 723 -2.30 22.74 -19.88
CA GLN A 723 -1.27 22.86 -20.93
C GLN A 723 -1.06 21.59 -21.77
N GLU A 724 -1.57 20.43 -21.34
CA GLU A 724 -1.60 19.20 -22.16
C GLU A 724 -2.83 19.11 -23.08
N VAL A 725 -3.80 20.02 -22.92
CA VAL A 725 -4.96 20.12 -23.81
C VAL A 725 -4.68 21.14 -24.91
N GLU A 726 -4.07 20.68 -26.01
CA GLU A 726 -4.15 21.42 -27.28
C GLU A 726 -5.62 21.61 -27.69
N PRO A 727 -5.97 22.72 -28.37
CA PRO A 727 -7.35 23.07 -28.65
C PRO A 727 -8.06 21.96 -29.43
N GLN A 728 -9.12 21.40 -28.83
CA GLN A 728 -10.02 20.46 -29.50
C GLN A 728 -10.60 21.09 -30.76
N SER A 729 -10.60 20.32 -31.85
CA SER A 729 -11.30 20.68 -33.07
C SER A 729 -12.82 20.74 -32.81
N ASP A 730 -13.47 21.78 -33.35
CA ASP A 730 -14.90 22.05 -33.25
C ASP A 730 -15.77 20.95 -33.90
N LYS A 731 -15.86 19.77 -33.30
CA LYS A 731 -16.94 18.81 -33.55
C LYS A 731 -17.97 18.99 -32.43
N VAL A 732 -19.12 19.58 -32.75
CA VAL A 732 -20.26 19.67 -31.83
C VAL A 732 -20.81 18.26 -31.59
N VAL A 733 -20.40 17.66 -30.48
CA VAL A 733 -20.88 16.36 -29.98
C VAL A 733 -21.90 16.63 -28.88
N ASP A 734 -23.01 15.89 -28.83
CA ASP A 734 -24.05 16.12 -27.82
C ASP A 734 -23.57 15.78 -26.39
N HIS A 735 -24.25 16.32 -25.39
CA HIS A 735 -23.87 16.19 -23.97
C HIS A 735 -23.82 14.73 -23.47
N GLN A 736 -24.69 13.84 -23.96
CA GLN A 736 -24.67 12.43 -23.52
C GLN A 736 -23.44 11.71 -24.08
N THR A 737 -23.07 12.01 -25.32
CA THR A 737 -21.87 11.45 -25.96
C THR A 737 -20.59 12.02 -25.34
N GLN A 738 -20.55 13.29 -24.93
CA GLN A 738 -19.40 13.85 -24.19
C GLN A 738 -19.20 13.20 -22.81
N VAL A 739 -20.28 12.95 -22.07
CA VAL A 739 -20.21 12.23 -20.79
C VAL A 739 -19.67 10.81 -21.00
N ALA A 740 -20.19 10.08 -22.00
CA ALA A 740 -19.72 8.74 -22.32
C ALA A 740 -18.24 8.69 -22.76
N ILE A 741 -17.74 9.72 -23.47
CA ILE A 741 -16.32 9.84 -23.83
C ILE A 741 -15.46 10.06 -22.58
N SER A 742 -15.91 10.92 -21.66
CA SER A 742 -15.21 11.16 -20.40
C SER A 742 -15.14 9.89 -19.56
N GLU A 743 -16.29 9.25 -19.32
CA GLU A 743 -16.37 7.98 -18.59
C GLU A 743 -15.55 6.88 -19.26
N GLY A 744 -15.51 6.84 -20.60
CA GLY A 744 -14.68 5.92 -21.36
C GLY A 744 -13.18 6.17 -21.19
N LYS A 745 -12.75 7.43 -21.12
CA LYS A 745 -11.36 7.82 -20.87
C LYS A 745 -10.93 7.45 -19.45
N ASP A 746 -11.79 7.73 -18.47
CA ASP A 746 -11.55 7.38 -17.07
C ASP A 746 -11.51 5.85 -16.91
N ALA A 747 -12.46 5.13 -17.50
CA ALA A 747 -12.46 3.67 -17.54
C ALA A 747 -11.19 3.12 -18.22
N ALA A 748 -10.70 3.73 -19.30
CA ALA A 748 -9.45 3.30 -19.95
C ALA A 748 -8.24 3.51 -19.03
N LYS A 749 -8.23 4.59 -18.24
CA LYS A 749 -7.18 4.89 -17.26
C LYS A 749 -7.22 3.94 -16.06
N GLU A 750 -8.39 3.78 -15.45
CA GLU A 750 -8.64 2.90 -14.30
C GLU A 750 -8.30 1.43 -14.63
N ASN A 751 -8.63 1.01 -15.85
CA ASN A 751 -8.36 -0.33 -16.34
C ASN A 751 -7.02 -0.43 -17.08
N ARG A 752 -6.15 0.56 -16.88
CA ARG A 752 -4.73 0.60 -17.27
C ARG A 752 -4.46 0.31 -18.75
N CYS A 753 -5.42 0.63 -19.60
CA CYS A 753 -5.22 0.58 -21.05
C CYS A 753 -4.12 1.56 -21.47
N ILE A 754 -3.96 2.68 -20.74
CA ILE A 754 -2.93 3.70 -20.98
C ILE A 754 -1.49 3.20 -20.75
N GLY A 755 -1.30 2.12 -19.98
CA GLY A 755 0.02 1.52 -19.78
C GLY A 755 0.57 0.86 -21.05
N CYS A 756 -0.30 0.51 -22.00
CA CYS A 756 0.08 -0.12 -23.27
C CYS A 756 -0.34 0.70 -24.51
N HIS A 757 -1.33 1.59 -24.38
CA HIS A 757 -1.89 2.39 -25.46
C HIS A 757 -1.87 3.87 -25.08
N GLN A 758 -1.00 4.66 -25.72
CA GLN A 758 -1.04 6.12 -25.57
C GLN A 758 -2.06 6.71 -26.55
N GLU A 759 -2.59 7.90 -26.29
CA GLU A 759 -3.59 8.52 -27.16
C GLU A 759 -3.06 8.70 -28.59
N LYS A 760 -1.92 9.38 -28.74
CA LYS A 760 -1.35 9.75 -30.05
C LYS A 760 -0.22 8.84 -30.52
N GLN A 761 0.64 8.39 -29.60
CA GLN A 761 1.89 7.68 -29.93
C GLN A 761 1.77 6.17 -29.73
N THR A 762 2.50 5.39 -30.51
CA THR A 762 2.58 3.93 -30.31
C THR A 762 3.39 3.63 -29.05
N SER A 763 2.96 2.67 -28.24
CA SER A 763 3.67 2.21 -27.04
C SER A 763 3.89 0.69 -27.12
N VAL A 764 3.41 -0.10 -26.15
CA VAL A 764 3.39 -1.57 -26.23
C VAL A 764 2.42 -2.04 -27.31
N GLY A 765 1.26 -1.37 -27.41
CA GLY A 765 0.27 -1.53 -28.46
C GLY A 765 0.17 -0.30 -29.38
N PRO A 766 -0.70 -0.35 -30.41
CA PRO A 766 -1.00 0.82 -31.24
C PRO A 766 -1.56 1.97 -30.40
N SER A 767 -1.37 3.21 -30.83
CA SER A 767 -2.01 4.35 -30.17
C SER A 767 -3.53 4.25 -30.25
N PHE A 768 -4.25 4.85 -29.32
CA PHE A 768 -5.71 4.88 -29.41
C PHE A 768 -6.17 5.57 -30.70
N MET A 769 -5.48 6.60 -31.18
CA MET A 769 -5.73 7.18 -32.51
C MET A 769 -5.55 6.17 -33.66
N GLN A 770 -4.51 5.32 -33.63
CA GLN A 770 -4.31 4.29 -34.65
C GLN A 770 -5.45 3.28 -34.64
N VAL A 771 -5.90 2.86 -33.45
CA VAL A 771 -7.07 1.99 -33.29
C VAL A 771 -8.33 2.70 -33.80
N ALA A 772 -8.55 3.96 -33.40
CA ALA A 772 -9.68 4.78 -33.81
C ALA A 772 -9.77 4.89 -35.34
N ASN A 773 -8.68 5.25 -36.00
CA ASN A 773 -8.61 5.41 -37.45
C ASN A 773 -8.82 4.09 -38.21
N LYS A 774 -8.41 2.94 -37.63
CA LYS A 774 -8.65 1.62 -38.24
C LYS A 774 -10.13 1.21 -38.15
N TYR A 775 -10.80 1.53 -37.04
CA TYR A 775 -12.14 1.00 -36.75
C TYR A 775 -13.28 2.01 -36.94
N SER A 776 -13.01 3.31 -37.13
CA SER A 776 -14.03 4.36 -37.29
C SER A 776 -14.89 4.19 -38.54
N GLN A 777 -14.33 3.58 -39.60
CA GLN A 777 -15.04 3.30 -40.86
C GLN A 777 -15.52 1.84 -40.96
N VAL A 778 -15.33 1.05 -39.91
CA VAL A 778 -15.73 -0.36 -39.87
C VAL A 778 -17.15 -0.47 -39.33
N GLU A 779 -18.02 -1.21 -40.03
CA GLU A 779 -19.37 -1.52 -39.56
C GLU A 779 -19.29 -2.21 -38.18
N GLU A 780 -20.03 -1.67 -37.21
CA GLU A 780 -19.98 -2.02 -35.79
C GLU A 780 -18.58 -1.90 -35.16
N GLY A 781 -17.79 -0.90 -35.58
CA GLY A 781 -16.43 -0.65 -35.07
C GLY A 781 -16.33 -0.60 -33.55
N LYS A 782 -17.30 0.02 -32.87
CA LYS A 782 -17.38 0.08 -31.41
C LYS A 782 -17.47 -1.31 -30.76
N ASN A 783 -18.37 -2.15 -31.25
CA ASN A 783 -18.57 -3.52 -30.75
C ASN A 783 -17.32 -4.38 -30.99
N LYS A 784 -16.68 -4.21 -32.15
CA LYS A 784 -15.42 -4.91 -32.47
C LYS A 784 -14.28 -4.51 -31.55
N ILE A 785 -14.14 -3.22 -31.23
CA ILE A 785 -13.14 -2.77 -30.24
C ILE A 785 -13.46 -3.39 -28.88
N ALA A 786 -14.71 -3.32 -28.41
CA ALA A 786 -15.13 -3.89 -27.13
C ALA A 786 -14.88 -5.42 -27.05
N GLU A 787 -15.11 -6.14 -28.15
CA GLU A 787 -14.85 -7.59 -28.25
C GLU A 787 -13.34 -7.91 -28.26
N VAL A 788 -12.52 -7.08 -28.91
CA VAL A 788 -11.06 -7.20 -28.86
C VAL A 788 -10.54 -6.91 -27.45
N ILE A 789 -11.08 -5.92 -26.74
CA ILE A 789 -10.76 -5.67 -25.33
C ILE A 789 -11.11 -6.92 -24.50
N ALA A 790 -12.27 -7.53 -24.75
CA ALA A 790 -12.71 -8.74 -24.06
C ALA A 790 -11.76 -9.93 -24.25
N LYS A 791 -11.43 -10.24 -25.50
CA LYS A 791 -10.75 -11.49 -25.88
C LYS A 791 -9.24 -11.36 -25.98
N GLY A 792 -8.73 -10.13 -25.92
CA GLY A 792 -7.36 -9.83 -26.31
C GLY A 792 -7.16 -9.98 -27.81
N SER A 793 -5.94 -9.73 -28.28
CA SER A 793 -5.58 -9.94 -29.69
C SER A 793 -4.12 -10.31 -29.85
N SER A 794 -3.78 -10.99 -30.95
CA SER A 794 -2.40 -11.29 -31.34
C SER A 794 -2.26 -11.14 -32.85
N GLY A 795 -1.12 -10.64 -33.33
CA GLY A 795 -0.81 -10.52 -34.76
C GLY A 795 -1.52 -9.39 -35.52
N GLN A 796 -2.42 -8.65 -34.87
CA GLN A 796 -3.23 -7.59 -35.51
C GLN A 796 -2.48 -6.26 -35.70
N TRP A 797 -1.45 -6.03 -34.88
CA TRP A 797 -0.68 -4.79 -34.80
C TRP A 797 0.82 -5.05 -34.56
N GLY A 798 1.30 -6.27 -34.81
CA GLY A 798 2.67 -6.72 -34.53
C GLY A 798 2.71 -8.07 -33.79
N GLU A 799 3.90 -8.48 -33.34
CA GLU A 799 4.10 -9.76 -32.63
C GLU A 799 3.65 -9.73 -31.16
N HIS A 800 3.28 -8.57 -30.62
CA HIS A 800 2.91 -8.41 -29.21
C HIS A 800 1.45 -8.79 -28.98
N GLN A 801 1.19 -9.60 -27.95
CA GLN A 801 -0.14 -10.07 -27.59
C GLN A 801 -0.80 -9.07 -26.63
N MET A 802 -1.98 -8.59 -26.99
CA MET A 802 -2.85 -7.84 -26.08
C MET A 802 -3.58 -8.82 -25.15
N PRO A 803 -3.43 -8.69 -23.82
CA PRO A 803 -4.12 -9.57 -22.88
C PRO A 803 -5.64 -9.32 -22.87
N PRO A 804 -6.45 -10.36 -22.66
CA PRO A 804 -7.90 -10.21 -22.52
C PRO A 804 -8.28 -9.44 -21.26
N HIS A 805 -9.27 -8.57 -21.38
CA HIS A 805 -9.96 -7.88 -20.29
C HIS A 805 -11.41 -8.40 -20.19
N ASP A 806 -11.56 -9.73 -20.10
CA ASP A 806 -12.85 -10.43 -19.99
C ASP A 806 -13.56 -10.19 -18.65
N PHE A 807 -12.84 -9.67 -17.67
CA PHE A 807 -13.37 -9.25 -16.37
C PHE A 807 -14.12 -7.91 -16.41
N LEU A 808 -13.95 -7.10 -17.47
CA LEU A 808 -14.67 -5.84 -17.60
C LEU A 808 -16.13 -6.09 -18.03
N PRO A 809 -17.11 -5.42 -17.40
CA PRO A 809 -18.48 -5.41 -17.90
C PRO A 809 -18.54 -5.00 -19.38
N GLN A 810 -19.56 -5.46 -20.08
CA GLN A 810 -19.78 -5.11 -21.49
C GLN A 810 -19.87 -3.58 -21.66
N ASP A 811 -20.68 -2.94 -20.85
CA ASP A 811 -20.92 -1.50 -20.90
C ASP A 811 -19.62 -0.69 -20.68
N THR A 812 -18.75 -1.12 -19.76
CA THR A 812 -17.43 -0.48 -19.55
C THR A 812 -16.52 -0.60 -20.77
N ARG A 813 -16.50 -1.78 -21.42
CA ARG A 813 -15.71 -1.97 -22.65
C ARG A 813 -16.25 -1.12 -23.81
N GLU A 814 -17.56 -0.94 -23.85
CA GLU A 814 -18.22 -0.08 -24.83
C GLU A 814 -17.95 1.41 -24.57
N LEU A 815 -17.90 1.87 -23.32
CA LEU A 815 -17.47 3.23 -22.98
C LEU A 815 -16.02 3.48 -23.40
N ILE A 816 -15.11 2.56 -23.12
CA ILE A 816 -13.71 2.65 -23.56
C ILE A 816 -13.63 2.69 -25.10
N ALA A 817 -14.41 1.84 -25.79
CA ALA A 817 -14.46 1.85 -27.25
C ALA A 817 -15.00 3.17 -27.83
N GLU A 818 -15.99 3.78 -27.16
CA GLU A 818 -16.54 5.10 -27.52
C GLU A 818 -15.47 6.19 -27.40
N TYR A 819 -14.75 6.22 -26.28
CA TYR A 819 -13.62 7.13 -26.08
C TYR A 819 -12.56 6.94 -27.17
N ILE A 820 -12.14 5.70 -27.46
CA ILE A 820 -11.14 5.44 -28.50
C ILE A 820 -11.62 5.97 -29.85
N LEU A 821 -12.85 5.66 -30.26
CA LEU A 821 -13.38 6.12 -31.55
C LEU A 821 -13.51 7.63 -31.67
N SER A 822 -13.70 8.34 -30.55
CA SER A 822 -13.73 9.81 -30.53
C SER A 822 -12.41 10.45 -30.98
N LEU A 823 -11.30 9.69 -30.94
CA LEU A 823 -9.97 10.13 -31.34
C LEU A 823 -9.70 9.93 -32.85
N ALA A 824 -10.66 9.41 -33.62
CA ALA A 824 -10.51 9.25 -35.06
C ALA A 824 -10.52 10.61 -35.77
N GLU A 825 -9.57 10.80 -36.69
CA GLU A 825 -9.41 12.03 -37.48
C GLU A 825 -10.36 12.08 -38.67
#